data_AF-A0A093UP66-F1
#
_entry.id   AF-A0A093UP66-F1
#
_cell.length_a   1.000
_cell.length_b   1.000
_cell.length_c   1.000
_cell.angle_alpha   90.00
_cell.angle_beta   90.00
_cell.angle_gamma   90.00
#
_symmetry.space_group_name_H-M   'P 1'
#
loop_
_entity.id
_entity.type
_entity.pdbx_description
1 polymer ?
#
loop_
_entity_poly.entity_id
_entity_poly.type
_entity_poly.pdbx_seq_one_letter_code
_entity_poly.pdbx_strand_id
1 'polypeptide(L)'
;MKFYQISSVALFAAGAVAQTYQRLGGCPTLGCVFPPDQADFLPGQYFDIRLEVHSPVNGSEARVGEPDAAFTFTVTKKDTKSQPMSAAKFFSVPEPELERWNFTWYEDLFAKDAHKPSLVNVTSKAFRRVALYEPGEYEATLTYYNGTKTTANWLVRDVPSERRAKNVIFFIGDGMTTNMITAARLIAHKSINGKYQTKMAMDKFPVLGHQMTHSLDSFITDSANSATALYTGHKSTVNALGVYVDSSPSPFDDPKFETIAEIFRRRYPGSGIGIVSTAFLADATPAGLVAHTRDRGQYGHVIDAYYHGLTNYTWTQWDGPDVLLGGGGENFIGKKAYKGQDYYKMFADHGYTVSWNSTSLAAAPNNTKTVGVFHSSTMSTWLDRNVYQSNLYNQSNYPDGSSRDAVDQPGLKEMTLKAIDVLNARNGDQGWFLMSEAASIDKQMHTLDYDRALGELLELDDTIRATIEKLEALGELEDTLIVVTADHGHGFDVTGSVDTKYLTAQTSDRKKRDAIGTYQNSGLSQYTVGGPGALRYSQGVHFPARWDPRYTLHSGLAAFPDHAENYQVHKDGPRNPTLDIPKGSGSYYASYKDAVTGFIVNGTLPVDANSGVHSLTDVPVFAKGPCQELFSGVYNSVDIFYNMAECLGLSETNVC
;
A
#
# COMPACT_ATOMS: atom_id res chain seq x y z
N MET A 1 71.41 5.12 -25.54
CA MET A 1 70.97 5.78 -24.30
C MET A 1 69.83 4.97 -23.70
N LYS A 2 69.89 4.80 -22.38
CA LYS A 2 69.17 3.86 -21.51
C LYS A 2 67.66 3.71 -21.78
N PHE A 3 67.23 2.46 -21.97
CA PHE A 3 65.94 1.94 -21.53
C PHE A 3 66.05 1.55 -20.05
N TYR A 4 65.09 1.97 -19.22
CA TYR A 4 64.75 1.32 -17.95
C TYR A 4 63.24 1.39 -17.70
N GLN A 5 62.75 0.28 -17.14
CA GLN A 5 61.40 -0.10 -16.80
C GLN A 5 60.70 0.86 -15.82
N ILE A 6 59.37 0.76 -15.71
CA ILE A 6 58.69 0.23 -14.52
C ILE A 6 57.24 -0.13 -14.88
N SER A 7 56.90 -1.37 -14.57
CA SER A 7 55.56 -1.96 -14.60
C SER A 7 54.65 -1.32 -13.55
N SER A 8 53.38 -1.12 -13.89
CA SER A 8 52.29 -1.07 -12.91
C SER A 8 51.12 -1.87 -13.46
N VAL A 9 50.99 -3.09 -12.92
CA VAL A 9 49.79 -3.90 -12.98
C VAL A 9 48.76 -3.19 -12.09
N ALA A 10 47.78 -2.55 -12.69
CA ALA A 10 46.56 -2.19 -11.99
C ALA A 10 45.61 -3.38 -12.12
N LEU A 11 45.53 -4.20 -11.07
CA LEU A 11 44.36 -5.05 -10.84
C LEU A 11 43.16 -4.10 -10.76
N PHE A 12 42.29 -4.14 -11.78
CA PHE A 12 40.92 -3.70 -11.61
C PHE A 12 40.24 -4.67 -10.66
N ALA A 13 40.27 -4.37 -9.36
CA ALA A 13 39.32 -4.93 -8.43
C ALA A 13 37.93 -4.53 -8.93
N ALA A 14 37.11 -5.54 -9.23
CA ALA A 14 35.70 -5.37 -9.52
C ALA A 14 35.02 -4.76 -8.29
N GLY A 15 34.88 -3.43 -8.29
CA GLY A 15 33.94 -2.74 -7.43
C GLY A 15 32.54 -2.96 -7.99
N ALA A 16 31.96 -4.12 -7.72
CA ALA A 16 30.52 -4.27 -7.83
C ALA A 16 29.91 -3.45 -6.70
N VAL A 17 29.40 -2.29 -7.09
CA VAL A 17 28.58 -1.42 -6.26
C VAL A 17 27.31 -2.19 -5.86
N ALA A 18 27.05 -2.19 -4.56
CA ALA A 18 26.03 -2.97 -3.90
C ALA A 18 24.61 -2.69 -4.42
N GLN A 19 23.95 -3.75 -4.86
CA GLN A 19 22.55 -3.98 -4.51
C GLN A 19 22.61 -4.67 -3.14
N THR A 20 21.90 -4.20 -2.13
CA THR A 20 22.03 -4.72 -0.75
C THR A 20 21.35 -6.08 -0.65
N TYR A 21 22.06 -7.14 -1.01
CA TYR A 21 21.68 -8.51 -0.65
C TYR A 21 21.87 -8.61 0.86
N GLN A 22 20.79 -8.46 1.61
CA GLN A 22 20.74 -8.74 3.03
C GLN A 22 20.09 -10.12 3.22
N ARG A 23 20.50 -10.87 4.26
CA ARG A 23 19.83 -12.13 4.62
C ARG A 23 18.35 -11.92 4.89
N LEU A 24 18.05 -10.97 5.77
CA LEU A 24 16.71 -10.54 6.19
C LEU A 24 16.82 -9.07 6.61
N GLY A 25 15.81 -8.26 6.27
CA GLY A 25 15.80 -6.82 6.54
C GLY A 25 16.03 -6.42 8.00
N GLY A 26 15.40 -7.13 8.93
CA GLY A 26 15.54 -6.90 10.37
C GLY A 26 16.67 -7.68 11.05
N CYS A 27 17.57 -8.31 10.29
CA CYS A 27 18.66 -9.12 10.85
C CYS A 27 20.05 -8.70 10.31
N PRO A 28 20.68 -7.69 10.92
CA PRO A 28 21.95 -7.16 10.43
C PRO A 28 23.18 -8.02 10.75
N THR A 29 23.06 -9.00 11.66
CA THR A 29 24.18 -9.85 12.10
C THR A 29 23.76 -11.33 12.10
N LEU A 30 24.47 -12.20 12.83
CA LEU A 30 24.08 -13.60 13.02
C LEU A 30 23.00 -13.81 14.08
N GLY A 31 22.69 -12.81 14.90
CA GLY A 31 21.61 -12.87 15.88
C GLY A 31 20.51 -11.88 15.49
N CYS A 32 19.32 -12.38 15.17
CA CYS A 32 18.17 -11.59 14.77
C CYS A 32 17.23 -11.39 15.96
N VAL A 33 16.75 -10.16 16.14
CA VAL A 33 15.68 -9.82 17.09
C VAL A 33 14.58 -9.15 16.28
N PHE A 34 13.38 -9.73 16.31
CA PHE A 34 12.17 -9.13 15.77
C PHE A 34 11.20 -8.93 16.94
N PRO A 35 10.62 -7.74 17.16
CA PRO A 35 10.80 -6.50 16.38
C PRO A 35 12.25 -5.96 16.40
N PRO A 36 12.74 -5.38 15.30
CA PRO A 36 14.13 -4.92 15.17
C PRO A 36 14.41 -3.70 16.05
N ASP A 37 15.68 -3.27 16.07
CA ASP A 37 16.07 -2.00 16.71
C ASP A 37 15.28 -0.82 16.14
N GLN A 38 15.00 0.18 16.98
CA GLN A 38 14.19 1.36 16.66
C GLN A 38 12.71 1.05 16.31
N ALA A 39 12.19 -0.08 16.79
CA ALA A 39 10.75 -0.34 16.72
C ALA A 39 10.01 0.47 17.79
N ASP A 40 8.89 1.06 17.38
CA ASP A 40 8.02 1.84 18.25
C ASP A 40 6.79 1.01 18.61
N PHE A 41 6.19 1.26 19.77
CA PHE A 41 5.00 0.55 20.23
C PHE A 41 3.96 1.52 20.78
N LEU A 42 2.69 1.23 20.49
CA LEU A 42 1.58 1.80 21.24
C LEU A 42 1.43 1.02 22.56
N PRO A 43 1.24 1.69 23.72
CA PRO A 43 0.99 1.01 24.97
C PRO A 43 -0.15 -0.01 24.85
N GLY A 44 0.12 -1.27 25.20
CA GLY A 44 -0.81 -2.38 25.15
C GLY A 44 -1.06 -3.00 23.77
N GLN A 45 -0.34 -2.59 22.72
CA GLN A 45 -0.36 -3.28 21.42
C GLN A 45 0.22 -4.69 21.56
N TYR A 46 -0.49 -5.71 21.05
CA TYR A 46 0.04 -7.06 20.99
C TYR A 46 1.01 -7.22 19.82
N PHE A 47 2.09 -7.94 20.09
CA PHE A 47 3.09 -8.33 19.11
C PHE A 47 3.74 -9.66 19.48
N ASP A 48 4.38 -10.30 18.50
CA ASP A 48 5.25 -11.44 18.70
C ASP A 48 6.71 -10.98 18.75
N ILE A 49 7.52 -11.69 19.53
CA ILE A 49 8.98 -11.60 19.48
C ILE A 49 9.52 -12.86 18.83
N ARG A 50 10.30 -12.72 17.75
CA ARG A 50 11.05 -13.83 17.14
C ARG A 50 12.54 -13.58 17.32
N LEU A 51 13.24 -14.62 17.76
CA LEU A 51 14.69 -14.65 17.92
C LEU A 51 15.25 -15.69 16.97
N GLU A 52 16.29 -15.35 16.23
CA GLU A 52 17.00 -16.31 15.40
C GLU A 52 18.51 -16.18 15.62
N VAL A 53 19.19 -17.32 15.74
CA VAL A 53 20.65 -17.39 15.72
C VAL A 53 21.06 -18.19 14.49
N HIS A 54 21.76 -17.52 13.59
CA HIS A 54 22.19 -18.03 12.30
C HIS A 54 23.60 -18.63 12.37
N SER A 55 23.81 -19.70 11.63
CA SER A 55 25.12 -20.31 11.37
C SER A 55 25.27 -20.59 9.87
N PRO A 56 25.79 -19.62 9.09
CA PRO A 56 26.09 -19.83 7.68
C PRO A 56 27.13 -20.95 7.49
N VAL A 57 26.84 -21.87 6.57
CA VAL A 57 27.67 -23.06 6.29
C VAL A 57 28.74 -22.76 5.24
N ASN A 58 28.42 -21.88 4.30
CA ASN A 58 29.27 -21.40 3.22
C ASN A 58 29.05 -19.89 3.02
N GLY A 59 29.79 -19.30 2.07
CA GLY A 59 29.75 -17.86 1.82
C GLY A 59 30.71 -17.06 2.69
N SER A 60 30.59 -15.73 2.62
CA SER A 60 31.50 -14.80 3.30
C SER A 60 31.37 -14.78 4.82
N GLU A 61 30.21 -15.18 5.34
CA GLU A 61 29.93 -15.26 6.78
C GLU A 61 29.97 -16.71 7.32
N ALA A 62 30.55 -17.64 6.55
CA ALA A 62 30.65 -19.04 6.93
C ALA A 62 31.35 -19.24 8.27
N ARG A 63 30.78 -20.12 9.10
CA ARG A 63 31.36 -20.49 10.41
C ARG A 63 31.23 -21.98 10.68
N VAL A 64 32.08 -22.46 11.58
CA VAL A 64 32.07 -23.87 12.01
C VAL A 64 31.10 -24.05 13.17
N GLY A 65 30.27 -25.09 13.07
CA GLY A 65 29.39 -25.55 14.14
C GLY A 65 27.92 -25.18 13.95
N GLU A 66 27.08 -25.81 14.77
CA GLU A 66 25.63 -25.57 14.77
C GLU A 66 25.30 -24.17 15.31
N PRO A 67 24.11 -23.63 14.95
CA PRO A 67 23.60 -22.41 15.55
C PRO A 67 23.39 -22.58 17.06
N ASP A 68 23.79 -21.57 17.83
CA ASP A 68 23.79 -21.64 19.30
C ASP A 68 22.41 -22.02 19.81
N ALA A 69 22.34 -23.07 20.64
CA ALA A 69 21.11 -23.55 21.26
C ALA A 69 20.86 -22.88 22.62
N ALA A 70 21.90 -22.35 23.24
CA ALA A 70 21.93 -21.84 24.59
C ALA A 70 21.89 -20.30 24.62
N PHE A 71 21.47 -19.67 23.53
CA PHE A 71 21.27 -18.23 23.50
C PHE A 71 20.26 -17.80 24.57
N THR A 72 20.45 -16.59 25.07
CA THR A 72 19.58 -15.99 26.09
C THR A 72 19.04 -14.68 25.57
N PHE A 73 17.83 -14.33 26.00
CA PHE A 73 17.19 -13.08 25.61
C PHE A 73 16.61 -12.38 26.83
N THR A 74 17.03 -11.13 27.01
CA THR A 74 16.62 -10.31 28.15
C THR A 74 15.97 -9.03 27.69
N VAL A 75 14.95 -8.59 28.42
CA VAL A 75 14.29 -7.30 28.23
C VAL A 75 14.44 -6.49 29.51
N THR A 76 14.70 -5.19 29.38
CA THR A 76 14.68 -4.23 30.48
C THR A 76 14.06 -2.92 30.03
N LYS A 77 13.32 -2.26 30.92
CA LYS A 77 13.03 -0.83 30.75
C LYS A 77 14.29 -0.04 31.07
N LYS A 78 14.62 0.99 30.28
CA LYS A 78 15.75 1.88 30.53
C LYS A 78 15.36 2.93 31.57
N ASP A 79 15.37 2.53 32.83
CA ASP A 79 15.24 3.44 33.97
C ASP A 79 16.31 3.12 35.04
N THR A 80 16.39 3.94 36.09
CA THR A 80 17.43 3.80 37.12
C THR A 80 17.23 2.63 38.09
N LYS A 81 16.11 1.91 38.00
CA LYS A 81 15.68 0.89 38.97
C LYS A 81 15.54 -0.50 38.34
N SER A 82 15.25 -0.57 37.05
CA SER A 82 15.00 -1.80 36.30
C SER A 82 16.31 -2.56 36.05
N GLN A 83 16.21 -3.89 36.12
CA GLN A 83 17.31 -4.80 35.83
C GLN A 83 16.92 -5.71 34.66
N PRO A 84 17.86 -6.12 33.80
CA PRO A 84 17.59 -7.10 32.75
C PRO A 84 16.98 -8.39 33.30
N MET A 85 15.86 -8.80 32.70
CA MET A 85 15.14 -10.03 33.04
C MET A 85 14.95 -10.86 31.78
N SER A 86 14.87 -12.20 31.90
CA SER A 86 14.51 -13.03 30.73
C SER A 86 13.13 -12.63 30.21
N ALA A 87 12.92 -12.70 28.89
CA ALA A 87 11.63 -12.32 28.30
C ALA A 87 10.45 -13.14 28.86
N ALA A 88 10.63 -14.44 29.09
CA ALA A 88 9.63 -15.27 29.77
C ALA A 88 9.19 -14.69 31.13
N LYS A 89 10.17 -14.24 31.94
CA LYS A 89 9.89 -13.63 33.25
C LYS A 89 9.30 -12.23 33.11
N PHE A 90 9.80 -11.43 32.16
CA PHE A 90 9.35 -10.07 31.92
C PHE A 90 7.88 -10.02 31.48
N PHE A 91 7.50 -10.85 30.50
CA PHE A 91 6.13 -10.92 29.98
C PHE A 91 5.21 -11.89 30.72
N SER A 92 5.72 -12.59 31.74
CA SER A 92 4.99 -13.63 32.49
C SER A 92 4.41 -14.74 31.58
N VAL A 93 5.21 -15.17 30.61
CA VAL A 93 4.88 -16.26 29.66
C VAL A 93 5.85 -17.42 29.83
N PRO A 94 5.48 -18.65 29.43
CA PRO A 94 6.42 -19.77 29.39
C PRO A 94 7.60 -19.47 28.46
N GLU A 95 8.77 -20.03 28.78
CA GLU A 95 9.89 -20.03 27.84
C GLU A 95 9.52 -20.89 26.62
N PRO A 96 9.59 -20.37 25.39
CA PRO A 96 9.20 -21.09 24.20
C PRO A 96 10.17 -22.24 23.87
N GLU A 97 9.65 -23.25 23.19
CA GLU A 97 10.46 -24.34 22.69
C GLU A 97 11.45 -23.85 21.62
N LEU A 98 12.55 -24.58 21.50
CA LEU A 98 13.59 -24.29 20.54
C LEU A 98 13.22 -24.89 19.19
N GLU A 99 13.26 -24.06 18.15
CA GLU A 99 12.97 -24.44 16.77
C GLU A 99 14.27 -24.47 15.95
N ARG A 100 14.30 -25.29 14.89
CA ARG A 100 15.44 -25.42 13.98
C ARG A 100 15.01 -25.61 12.54
N TRP A 101 15.70 -24.94 11.63
CA TRP A 101 15.55 -25.12 10.18
C TRP A 101 16.80 -24.64 9.46
N ASN A 102 16.77 -24.67 8.13
CA ASN A 102 17.75 -24.00 7.30
C ASN A 102 17.05 -23.23 6.18
N PHE A 103 17.76 -22.27 5.61
CA PHE A 103 17.35 -21.55 4.43
C PHE A 103 18.57 -21.19 3.58
N THR A 104 18.32 -20.68 2.38
CA THR A 104 19.38 -20.24 1.47
C THR A 104 19.16 -18.82 1.04
N TRP A 105 20.24 -18.07 0.83
CA TRP A 105 20.19 -16.71 0.28
C TRP A 105 21.39 -16.46 -0.63
N TYR A 106 21.31 -15.47 -1.52
CA TYR A 106 22.43 -15.06 -2.36
C TYR A 106 23.10 -13.83 -1.75
N GLU A 107 24.42 -13.84 -1.58
CA GLU A 107 25.17 -12.74 -0.94
C GLU A 107 25.38 -11.53 -1.85
N ASP A 108 25.35 -11.76 -3.16
CA ASP A 108 25.50 -10.74 -4.18
C ASP A 108 24.98 -11.25 -5.55
N LEU A 109 25.05 -10.38 -6.55
CA LEU A 109 24.72 -10.71 -7.94
C LEU A 109 25.64 -11.80 -8.51
N PHE A 110 26.91 -11.86 -8.12
CA PHE A 110 27.82 -12.89 -8.65
C PHE A 110 27.44 -14.28 -8.15
N ALA A 111 27.05 -14.39 -6.88
CA ALA A 111 26.52 -15.61 -6.28
C ALA A 111 25.22 -16.02 -6.96
N LYS A 112 24.33 -15.06 -7.24
CA LYS A 112 23.07 -15.28 -7.97
C LYS A 112 23.32 -15.79 -9.39
N ASP A 113 24.16 -15.10 -10.16
CA ASP A 113 24.52 -15.48 -11.54
C ASP A 113 25.24 -16.84 -11.59
N ALA A 114 26.11 -17.10 -10.63
CA ALA A 114 26.81 -18.37 -10.49
C ALA A 114 25.90 -19.50 -9.95
N HIS A 115 24.65 -19.20 -9.56
CA HIS A 115 23.74 -20.13 -8.90
C HIS A 115 24.35 -20.79 -7.66
N LYS A 116 25.11 -20.02 -6.88
CA LYS A 116 25.80 -20.46 -5.66
C LYS A 116 25.23 -19.75 -4.41
N PRO A 117 24.08 -20.20 -3.89
CA PRO A 117 23.53 -19.61 -2.68
C PRO A 117 24.33 -20.03 -1.43
N SER A 118 24.28 -19.19 -0.42
CA SER A 118 24.75 -19.46 0.93
C SER A 118 23.67 -20.18 1.74
N LEU A 119 23.99 -21.35 2.29
CA LEU A 119 23.15 -22.13 3.20
C LEU A 119 23.35 -21.62 4.63
N VAL A 120 22.25 -21.41 5.34
CA VAL A 120 22.24 -20.90 6.71
C VAL A 120 21.41 -21.84 7.59
N ASN A 121 22.02 -22.39 8.63
CA ASN A 121 21.32 -23.13 9.67
C ASN A 121 20.82 -22.15 10.74
N VAL A 122 19.61 -22.38 11.26
CA VAL A 122 18.95 -21.48 12.20
C VAL A 122 18.53 -22.23 13.47
N THR A 123 18.79 -21.63 14.63
CA THR A 123 18.12 -21.94 15.89
C THR A 123 17.20 -20.77 16.22
N SER A 124 15.95 -21.03 16.62
CA SER A 124 14.99 -19.98 16.93
C SER A 124 14.16 -20.24 18.18
N LYS A 125 13.57 -19.16 18.70
CA LYS A 125 12.52 -19.13 19.72
C LYS A 125 11.53 -18.02 19.37
N ALA A 126 10.25 -18.23 19.63
CA ALA A 126 9.22 -17.21 19.46
C ALA A 126 8.35 -17.03 20.71
N PHE A 127 8.29 -15.80 21.22
CA PHE A 127 7.31 -15.39 22.23
C PHE A 127 6.11 -14.84 21.50
N ARG A 128 4.94 -15.46 21.67
CA ARG A 128 3.72 -15.08 20.93
C ARG A 128 2.82 -14.19 21.77
N ARG A 129 2.24 -13.16 21.15
CA ARG A 129 1.23 -12.26 21.72
C ARG A 129 1.62 -11.72 23.11
N VAL A 130 2.69 -10.96 23.15
CA VAL A 130 3.12 -10.15 24.30
C VAL A 130 2.72 -8.68 24.12
N ALA A 131 2.83 -7.86 25.16
CA ALA A 131 2.58 -6.42 25.10
C ALA A 131 3.47 -5.65 26.07
N LEU A 132 3.74 -4.40 25.74
CA LEU A 132 4.38 -3.41 26.61
C LEU A 132 3.37 -2.32 26.96
N TYR A 133 3.16 -2.05 28.25
CA TYR A 133 2.09 -1.16 28.73
C TYR A 133 2.60 0.17 29.28
N GLU A 134 3.86 0.27 29.69
CA GLU A 134 4.37 1.51 30.26
C GLU A 134 5.16 2.27 29.21
N PRO A 135 4.86 3.56 28.98
CA PRO A 135 5.68 4.40 28.11
C PRO A 135 7.14 4.45 28.58
N GLY A 136 8.04 4.58 27.60
CA GLY A 136 9.48 4.71 27.81
C GLY A 136 10.30 3.84 26.86
N GLU A 137 11.62 3.93 27.02
CA GLU A 137 12.58 3.14 26.26
C GLU A 137 12.79 1.76 26.90
N TYR A 138 12.86 0.74 26.05
CA TYR A 138 13.17 -0.63 26.42
C TYR A 138 14.40 -1.11 25.65
N GLU A 139 15.20 -1.95 26.30
CA GLU A 139 16.33 -2.63 25.69
C GLU A 139 16.08 -4.13 25.67
N ALA A 140 16.10 -4.71 24.47
CA ALA A 140 15.93 -6.13 24.19
C ALA A 140 17.26 -6.71 23.68
N THR A 141 17.89 -7.57 24.47
CA THR A 141 19.25 -8.05 24.21
C THR A 141 19.28 -9.56 24.03
N LEU A 142 19.61 -10.01 22.82
CA LEU A 142 19.91 -11.39 22.49
C LEU A 142 21.42 -11.64 22.67
N THR A 143 21.79 -12.57 23.56
CA THR A 143 23.18 -12.98 23.78
C THR A 143 23.39 -14.40 23.26
N TYR A 144 24.38 -14.59 22.40
CA TYR A 144 24.65 -15.84 21.68
C TYR A 144 26.16 -16.00 21.41
N TYR A 145 26.61 -17.19 20.98
CA TYR A 145 28.00 -17.54 20.69
C TYR A 145 29.01 -17.04 21.73
N ASN A 146 28.77 -17.40 23.00
CA ASN A 146 29.67 -17.08 24.11
C ASN A 146 29.97 -15.57 24.26
N GLY A 147 28.93 -14.74 24.25
CA GLY A 147 28.99 -13.33 24.65
C GLY A 147 28.76 -12.31 23.52
N THR A 148 28.57 -12.76 22.28
CA THR A 148 28.08 -11.88 21.21
C THR A 148 26.67 -11.41 21.52
N LYS A 149 26.36 -10.14 21.21
CA LYS A 149 25.07 -9.53 21.51
C LYS A 149 24.47 -8.86 20.27
N THR A 150 23.17 -9.05 20.10
CA THR A 150 22.31 -8.18 19.28
C THR A 150 21.39 -7.44 20.24
N THR A 151 21.36 -6.11 20.15
CA THR A 151 20.53 -5.25 21.01
C THR A 151 19.53 -4.51 20.13
N ALA A 152 18.25 -4.56 20.49
CA ALA A 152 17.19 -3.76 19.92
C ALA A 152 16.66 -2.79 20.98
N ASN A 153 16.65 -1.50 20.65
CA ASN A 153 16.05 -0.46 21.46
C ASN A 153 14.62 -0.24 20.95
N TRP A 154 13.66 -0.34 21.85
CA TRP A 154 12.25 -0.19 21.56
C TRP A 154 11.70 1.04 22.27
N LEU A 155 10.84 1.81 21.61
CA LEU A 155 10.18 2.96 22.20
C LEU A 155 8.69 2.68 22.37
N VAL A 156 8.22 2.56 23.61
CA VAL A 156 6.79 2.60 23.89
C VAL A 156 6.39 4.07 23.99
N ARG A 157 5.66 4.56 22.99
CA ARG A 157 5.32 5.99 22.89
C ARG A 157 4.33 6.39 23.99
N ASP A 158 4.49 7.60 24.52
CA ASP A 158 3.56 8.19 25.50
C ASP A 158 2.34 8.78 24.79
N VAL A 159 1.48 7.89 24.29
CA VAL A 159 0.26 8.26 23.57
C VAL A 159 -0.89 8.39 24.58
N PRO A 160 -1.63 9.51 24.59
CA PRO A 160 -2.83 9.67 25.42
C PRO A 160 -3.88 8.59 25.19
N SER A 161 -4.59 8.21 26.25
CA SER A 161 -5.72 7.26 26.19
C SER A 161 -7.08 7.95 26.06
N GLU A 162 -7.12 9.28 26.09
CA GLU A 162 -8.35 10.06 25.91
C GLU A 162 -8.78 10.05 24.45
N ARG A 163 -9.99 9.54 24.19
CA ARG A 163 -10.57 9.51 22.86
C ARG A 163 -11.07 10.90 22.46
N ARG A 164 -10.55 11.42 21.34
CA ARG A 164 -10.88 12.75 20.77
C ARG A 164 -11.72 12.66 19.50
N ALA A 165 -11.59 11.56 18.75
CA ALA A 165 -12.46 11.21 17.63
C ALA A 165 -13.26 9.94 17.95
N LYS A 166 -14.54 9.96 17.60
CA LYS A 166 -15.39 8.76 17.61
C LYS A 166 -15.13 7.95 16.35
N ASN A 167 -14.99 8.59 15.21
CA ASN A 167 -14.83 7.90 13.94
C ASN A 167 -13.52 8.29 13.26
N VAL A 168 -12.97 7.38 12.47
CA VAL A 168 -11.89 7.68 11.53
C VAL A 168 -12.32 7.21 10.15
N ILE A 169 -12.15 8.08 9.15
CA ILE A 169 -12.13 7.67 7.75
C ILE A 169 -10.75 7.95 7.17
N PHE A 170 -10.14 6.89 6.65
CA PHE A 170 -8.80 6.91 6.11
C PHE A 170 -8.84 6.62 4.61
N PHE A 171 -8.63 7.67 3.82
CA PHE A 171 -8.55 7.61 2.38
C PHE A 171 -7.13 7.35 1.91
N ILE A 172 -6.97 6.36 1.03
CA ILE A 172 -5.70 6.02 0.41
C ILE A 172 -5.84 6.18 -1.11
N GLY A 173 -5.13 7.13 -1.69
CA GLY A 173 -4.87 7.16 -3.12
C GLY A 173 -3.59 6.37 -3.40
N ASP A 174 -3.71 5.10 -3.77
CA ASP A 174 -2.55 4.22 -4.01
C ASP A 174 -1.62 4.85 -5.06
N GLY A 175 -0.34 5.01 -4.74
CA GLY A 175 0.65 5.65 -5.63
C GLY A 175 0.50 7.18 -5.83
N MET A 176 -0.44 7.85 -5.15
CA MET A 176 -0.77 9.27 -5.38
C MET A 176 0.33 10.23 -4.90
N THR A 177 0.83 11.08 -5.80
CA THR A 177 1.80 12.14 -5.46
C THR A 177 1.25 13.56 -5.63
N THR A 178 1.93 14.53 -5.00
CA THR A 178 1.63 15.97 -5.13
C THR A 178 1.62 16.45 -6.60
N ASN A 179 2.43 15.84 -7.45
CA ASN A 179 2.49 16.17 -8.88
C ASN A 179 1.21 15.72 -9.61
N MET A 180 0.70 14.52 -9.27
CA MET A 180 -0.57 14.01 -9.81
C MET A 180 -1.74 14.87 -9.35
N ILE A 181 -1.78 15.24 -8.06
CA ILE A 181 -2.77 16.16 -7.50
C ILE A 181 -2.76 17.48 -8.27
N THR A 182 -1.58 18.01 -8.58
CA THR A 182 -1.45 19.25 -9.37
C THR A 182 -1.94 19.09 -10.81
N ALA A 183 -1.65 17.95 -11.46
CA ALA A 183 -2.13 17.64 -12.79
C ALA A 183 -3.66 17.45 -12.83
N ALA A 184 -4.23 16.70 -11.88
CA ALA A 184 -5.67 16.52 -11.71
C ALA A 184 -6.38 17.87 -11.52
N ARG A 185 -5.81 18.75 -10.67
CA ARG A 185 -6.31 20.13 -10.49
C ARG A 185 -6.34 20.90 -11.82
N LEU A 186 -5.28 20.79 -12.63
CA LEU A 186 -5.17 21.50 -13.91
C LEU A 186 -6.19 21.03 -14.96
N ILE A 187 -6.51 19.73 -14.99
CA ILE A 187 -7.48 19.20 -15.95
C ILE A 187 -8.93 19.47 -15.52
N ALA A 188 -9.23 19.44 -14.21
CA ALA A 188 -10.59 19.56 -13.70
C ALA A 188 -11.01 21.01 -13.38
N HIS A 189 -10.08 21.88 -12.98
CA HIS A 189 -10.41 23.22 -12.49
C HIS A 189 -10.05 24.32 -13.47
N LYS A 190 -11.06 25.11 -13.85
CA LYS A 190 -10.87 26.25 -14.76
C LYS A 190 -9.93 27.28 -14.14
N SER A 191 -8.97 27.75 -14.93
CA SER A 191 -8.09 28.87 -14.58
C SER A 191 -8.44 30.11 -15.42
N ILE A 192 -8.46 31.28 -14.79
CA ILE A 192 -8.62 32.59 -15.46
C ILE A 192 -7.44 33.46 -15.00
N ASN A 193 -6.65 33.96 -15.96
CA ASN A 193 -5.44 34.75 -15.71
C ASN A 193 -4.48 34.09 -14.70
N GLY A 194 -4.31 32.77 -14.79
CA GLY A 194 -3.44 31.99 -13.91
C GLY A 194 -4.03 31.65 -12.54
N LYS A 195 -5.29 31.99 -12.26
CA LYS A 195 -5.96 31.69 -10.99
C LYS A 195 -7.05 30.65 -11.15
N TYR A 196 -6.97 29.56 -10.39
CA TYR A 196 -8.04 28.57 -10.30
C TYR A 196 -9.33 29.20 -9.76
N GLN A 197 -10.45 28.90 -10.42
CA GLN A 197 -11.78 29.43 -10.04
C GLN A 197 -12.47 28.58 -8.97
N THR A 198 -12.05 27.33 -8.82
CA THR A 198 -12.48 26.40 -7.77
C THR A 198 -11.27 25.62 -7.28
N LYS A 199 -11.41 24.92 -6.16
CA LYS A 199 -10.38 24.08 -5.55
C LYS A 199 -10.89 22.63 -5.49
N MET A 200 -9.98 21.67 -5.47
CA MET A 200 -10.31 20.28 -5.10
C MET A 200 -10.84 20.22 -3.67
N ALA A 201 -11.53 19.14 -3.28
CA ALA A 201 -11.97 18.91 -1.91
C ALA A 201 -10.77 18.80 -0.96
N MET A 202 -9.73 18.05 -1.34
CA MET A 202 -8.49 17.93 -0.56
C MET A 202 -7.76 19.27 -0.37
N ASP A 203 -7.82 20.19 -1.35
CA ASP A 203 -7.22 21.54 -1.26
C ASP A 203 -7.86 22.44 -0.20
N LYS A 204 -9.00 22.03 0.37
CA LYS A 204 -9.74 22.76 1.41
C LYS A 204 -9.47 22.23 2.81
N PHE A 205 -8.67 21.17 2.95
CA PHE A 205 -8.29 20.65 4.26
C PHE A 205 -7.45 21.68 5.03
N PRO A 206 -7.66 21.79 6.36
CA PRO A 206 -6.96 22.77 7.17
C PRO A 206 -5.49 22.41 7.43
N VAL A 207 -5.13 21.12 7.35
CA VAL A 207 -3.77 20.63 7.60
C VAL A 207 -3.24 19.85 6.41
N LEU A 208 -1.98 20.12 6.07
CA LEU A 208 -1.17 19.39 5.10
C LEU A 208 0.17 19.02 5.75
N GLY A 209 0.51 17.74 5.69
CA GLY A 209 1.81 17.18 6.03
C GLY A 209 2.35 16.30 4.90
N HIS A 210 3.50 15.69 5.13
CA HIS A 210 4.09 14.68 4.24
C HIS A 210 4.61 13.50 5.07
N GLN A 211 4.54 12.30 4.50
CA GLN A 211 5.10 11.10 5.11
C GLN A 211 6.23 10.49 4.27
N MET A 212 7.25 9.96 4.97
CA MET A 212 8.35 9.20 4.38
C MET A 212 7.99 7.72 4.25
N THR A 213 8.04 7.21 3.02
CA THR A 213 7.44 5.91 2.66
C THR A 213 8.43 4.75 2.60
N HIS A 214 9.74 5.00 2.74
CA HIS A 214 10.78 3.95 2.71
C HIS A 214 10.50 2.81 3.68
N SER A 215 10.93 1.60 3.35
CA SER A 215 10.65 0.38 4.12
C SER A 215 11.81 -0.07 5.01
N LEU A 216 11.66 -1.23 5.66
CA LEU A 216 12.69 -1.79 6.54
C LEU A 216 13.98 -2.16 5.78
N ASP A 217 13.85 -2.70 4.56
CA ASP A 217 14.96 -3.28 3.79
C ASP A 217 15.06 -2.81 2.33
N SER A 218 14.19 -1.88 1.96
CA SER A 218 14.25 -1.18 0.68
C SER A 218 13.88 0.28 0.86
N PHE A 219 14.63 1.18 0.23
CA PHE A 219 14.23 2.59 0.18
C PHE A 219 12.98 2.80 -0.68
N ILE A 220 12.63 1.86 -1.58
CA ILE A 220 11.35 1.85 -2.30
C ILE A 220 10.44 0.79 -1.69
N THR A 221 9.29 1.22 -1.18
CA THR A 221 8.25 0.35 -0.63
C THR A 221 7.37 -0.21 -1.75
N ASP A 222 6.71 -1.35 -1.51
CA ASP A 222 5.52 -1.74 -2.25
C ASP A 222 4.25 -1.41 -1.44
N SER A 223 3.06 -1.67 -1.98
CA SER A 223 1.81 -1.38 -1.28
C SER A 223 1.62 -2.21 0.01
N ALA A 224 2.21 -3.42 0.11
CA ALA A 224 2.02 -4.29 1.27
C ALA A 224 2.71 -3.78 2.53
N ASN A 225 4.00 -3.48 2.43
CA ASN A 225 4.75 -3.03 3.60
C ASN A 225 4.51 -1.57 3.97
N SER A 226 4.09 -0.74 3.00
CA SER A 226 3.59 0.61 3.28
C SER A 226 2.23 0.57 3.98
N ALA A 227 1.26 -0.22 3.49
CA ALA A 227 0.00 -0.46 4.18
C ALA A 227 0.21 -0.99 5.60
N THR A 228 1.13 -1.95 5.78
CA THR A 228 1.55 -2.43 7.10
C THR A 228 1.99 -1.28 8.00
N ALA A 229 2.87 -0.39 7.53
CA ALA A 229 3.33 0.74 8.32
C ALA A 229 2.19 1.71 8.71
N LEU A 230 1.25 1.97 7.79
CA LEU A 230 0.10 2.84 8.01
C LEU A 230 -0.91 2.26 9.03
N TYR A 231 -1.02 0.93 9.09
CA TYR A 231 -2.02 0.27 9.93
C TYR A 231 -1.50 -0.26 11.25
N THR A 232 -0.19 -0.41 11.41
CA THR A 232 0.37 -1.05 12.62
C THR A 232 1.37 -0.19 13.37
N GLY A 233 1.91 0.87 12.75
CA GLY A 233 2.99 1.66 13.34
C GLY A 233 4.36 0.99 13.24
N HIS A 234 4.49 -0.08 12.45
CA HIS A 234 5.72 -0.83 12.24
C HIS A 234 6.11 -0.86 10.77
N LYS A 235 7.36 -0.48 10.44
CA LYS A 235 7.92 -0.72 9.10
C LYS A 235 8.13 -2.21 8.89
N SER A 236 7.95 -2.67 7.66
CA SER A 236 8.19 -4.08 7.28
C SER A 236 8.93 -4.22 5.95
N THR A 237 9.26 -5.46 5.62
CA THR A 237 9.90 -5.91 4.37
C THR A 237 8.90 -5.92 3.21
N VAL A 238 9.38 -5.59 2.01
CA VAL A 238 8.57 -5.63 0.77
C VAL A 238 7.78 -6.95 0.65
N ASN A 239 6.51 -6.85 0.21
CA ASN A 239 5.48 -7.89 0.14
C ASN A 239 4.80 -8.28 1.46
N ALA A 240 5.33 -7.87 2.62
CA ALA A 240 4.79 -8.32 3.90
C ALA A 240 3.54 -7.52 4.32
N LEU A 241 2.57 -8.23 4.89
CA LEU A 241 1.35 -7.73 5.50
C LEU A 241 1.40 -8.07 7.00
N GLY A 242 1.41 -7.07 7.89
CA GLY A 242 1.18 -7.25 9.33
C GLY A 242 2.21 -8.11 10.09
N VAL A 243 3.41 -8.32 9.55
CA VAL A 243 4.48 -9.15 10.14
C VAL A 243 5.86 -8.52 9.96
N TYR A 244 6.85 -8.92 10.77
CA TYR A 244 8.26 -8.80 10.39
C TYR A 244 8.72 -10.09 9.73
N VAL A 245 9.41 -9.99 8.59
CA VAL A 245 9.82 -11.18 7.82
C VAL A 245 11.01 -11.88 8.48
N ASP A 246 10.79 -13.14 8.87
CA ASP A 246 11.79 -14.01 9.47
C ASP A 246 12.32 -15.06 8.46
N SER A 247 13.20 -15.98 8.87
CA SER A 247 13.72 -17.03 7.97
C SER A 247 12.93 -18.35 8.03
N SER A 248 11.85 -18.43 8.81
CA SER A 248 11.06 -19.65 8.93
C SER A 248 10.44 -20.03 7.57
N PRO A 249 10.16 -21.32 7.33
CA PRO A 249 9.73 -21.78 6.00
C PRO A 249 8.28 -21.42 5.65
N SER A 250 7.45 -21.11 6.65
CA SER A 250 6.03 -20.84 6.46
C SER A 250 5.77 -19.34 6.35
N PRO A 251 5.07 -18.85 5.31
CA PRO A 251 4.77 -17.42 5.17
C PRO A 251 3.73 -16.91 6.19
N PHE A 252 3.26 -17.77 7.09
CA PHE A 252 2.26 -17.46 8.11
C PHE A 252 2.83 -17.53 9.54
N ASP A 253 4.09 -17.93 9.71
CA ASP A 253 4.71 -18.15 11.02
C ASP A 253 5.53 -16.96 11.53
N ASP A 254 5.77 -15.98 10.66
CA ASP A 254 6.45 -14.73 10.95
C ASP A 254 5.89 -14.05 12.22
N PRO A 255 6.74 -13.33 13.00
CA PRO A 255 6.29 -12.53 14.14
C PRO A 255 5.32 -11.43 13.70
N LYS A 256 4.15 -11.42 14.35
CA LYS A 256 3.01 -10.54 14.05
C LYS A 256 2.97 -9.32 14.98
N PHE A 257 2.21 -8.31 14.59
CA PHE A 257 1.87 -7.17 15.44
C PHE A 257 0.48 -6.66 15.08
N GLU A 258 -0.26 -6.16 16.07
CA GLU A 258 -1.67 -5.81 15.87
C GLU A 258 -1.85 -4.64 14.92
N THR A 259 -2.91 -4.72 14.11
CA THR A 259 -3.37 -3.60 13.29
C THR A 259 -4.28 -2.66 14.08
N ILE A 260 -4.45 -1.44 13.58
CA ILE A 260 -5.35 -0.45 14.16
C ILE A 260 -6.79 -0.95 14.23
N ALA A 261 -7.23 -1.77 13.28
CA ALA A 261 -8.58 -2.34 13.27
C ALA A 261 -8.76 -3.38 14.39
N GLU A 262 -7.74 -4.21 14.64
CA GLU A 262 -7.73 -5.18 15.73
C GLU A 262 -7.74 -4.46 17.09
N ILE A 263 -6.84 -3.48 17.27
CA ILE A 263 -6.76 -2.67 18.48
C ILE A 263 -8.08 -1.94 18.72
N PHE A 264 -8.66 -1.31 17.69
CA PHE A 264 -9.90 -0.56 17.81
C PHE A 264 -11.08 -1.45 18.25
N ARG A 265 -11.17 -2.68 17.71
CA ARG A 265 -12.20 -3.65 18.13
C ARG A 265 -12.00 -4.13 19.55
N ARG A 266 -10.74 -4.33 19.95
CA ARG A 266 -10.36 -4.78 21.30
C ARG A 266 -10.63 -3.70 22.36
N ARG A 267 -10.34 -2.43 22.04
CA ARG A 267 -10.56 -1.27 22.92
C ARG A 267 -12.04 -0.90 23.04
N TYR A 268 -12.79 -1.03 21.95
CA TYR A 268 -14.21 -0.66 21.89
C TYR A 268 -15.03 -1.80 21.30
N PRO A 269 -15.42 -2.81 22.10
CA PRO A 269 -16.27 -3.89 21.64
C PRO A 269 -17.57 -3.37 21.01
N GLY A 270 -17.87 -3.83 19.79
CA GLY A 270 -19.02 -3.35 19.00
C GLY A 270 -18.72 -2.13 18.13
N SER A 271 -17.48 -1.64 18.09
CA SER A 271 -17.05 -0.66 17.09
C SER A 271 -17.05 -1.25 15.67
N GLY A 272 -17.30 -0.40 14.68
CA GLY A 272 -17.43 -0.81 13.28
C GLY A 272 -16.11 -0.77 12.53
N ILE A 273 -15.88 -1.76 11.66
CA ILE A 273 -14.76 -1.75 10.71
C ILE A 273 -15.30 -1.80 9.28
N GLY A 274 -14.90 -0.86 8.45
CA GLY A 274 -15.21 -0.83 7.02
C GLY A 274 -13.97 -0.83 6.14
N ILE A 275 -14.04 -1.59 5.06
CA ILE A 275 -12.99 -1.72 4.05
C ILE A 275 -13.64 -1.52 2.68
N VAL A 276 -13.20 -0.48 1.98
CA VAL A 276 -13.67 -0.12 0.64
C VAL A 276 -12.45 0.05 -0.27
N SER A 277 -12.46 -0.58 -1.44
CA SER A 277 -11.39 -0.43 -2.41
C SER A 277 -11.90 -0.61 -3.84
N THR A 278 -11.33 0.12 -4.80
CA THR A 278 -11.53 -0.17 -6.23
C THR A 278 -10.64 -1.32 -6.75
N ALA A 279 -9.70 -1.82 -5.93
CA ALA A 279 -8.94 -3.04 -6.22
C ALA A 279 -9.78 -4.31 -6.03
N PHE A 280 -9.17 -5.45 -6.31
CA PHE A 280 -9.67 -6.71 -5.77
C PHE A 280 -9.41 -6.74 -4.25
N LEU A 281 -10.36 -7.28 -3.47
CA LEU A 281 -10.29 -7.19 -2.01
C LEU A 281 -9.09 -7.91 -1.38
N ALA A 282 -8.47 -8.85 -2.09
CA ALA A 282 -7.26 -9.52 -1.63
C ALA A 282 -5.96 -8.74 -1.94
N ASP A 283 -6.05 -7.56 -2.57
CA ASP A 283 -4.90 -6.71 -2.83
C ASP A 283 -4.33 -6.14 -1.52
N ALA A 284 -3.09 -5.66 -1.54
CA ALA A 284 -2.33 -5.42 -0.33
C ALA A 284 -2.88 -4.32 0.57
N THR A 285 -3.33 -3.20 0.01
CA THR A 285 -3.83 -2.06 0.79
C THR A 285 -5.06 -2.40 1.63
N PRO A 286 -6.11 -3.08 1.11
CA PRO A 286 -7.20 -3.57 1.96
C PRO A 286 -6.75 -4.75 2.83
N ALA A 287 -5.90 -5.65 2.33
CA ALA A 287 -5.45 -6.82 3.07
C ALA A 287 -4.68 -6.47 4.34
N GLY A 288 -3.81 -5.45 4.29
CA GLY A 288 -2.93 -5.08 5.40
C GLY A 288 -3.67 -4.66 6.67
N LEU A 289 -4.97 -4.37 6.59
CA LEU A 289 -5.78 -4.02 7.75
C LEU A 289 -6.10 -5.24 8.65
N VAL A 290 -5.98 -6.47 8.14
CA VAL A 290 -6.35 -7.71 8.87
C VAL A 290 -5.47 -8.93 8.59
N ALA A 291 -4.76 -8.98 7.46
CA ALA A 291 -3.98 -10.14 7.07
C ALA A 291 -2.55 -10.08 7.65
N HIS A 292 -2.02 -11.24 8.05
CA HIS A 292 -0.66 -11.36 8.55
C HIS A 292 0.12 -12.43 7.80
N THR A 293 0.98 -12.02 6.86
CA THR A 293 1.80 -12.92 6.04
C THR A 293 2.97 -12.16 5.41
N ARG A 294 4.13 -12.82 5.22
CA ARG A 294 5.26 -12.21 4.49
C ARG A 294 5.02 -12.09 2.97
N ASP A 295 3.96 -12.71 2.47
CA ASP A 295 3.68 -12.84 1.04
C ASP A 295 2.26 -12.35 0.72
N ARG A 296 2.16 -11.11 0.22
CA ARG A 296 0.90 -10.52 -0.27
C ARG A 296 0.19 -11.37 -1.33
N GLY A 297 0.88 -12.28 -2.01
CA GLY A 297 0.32 -13.21 -2.99
C GLY A 297 -0.57 -14.31 -2.40
N GLN A 298 -0.64 -14.45 -1.08
CA GLN A 298 -1.50 -15.40 -0.38
C GLN A 298 -2.98 -14.95 -0.37
N TYR A 299 -3.55 -14.62 -1.53
CA TYR A 299 -4.88 -14.02 -1.65
C TYR A 299 -6.01 -14.83 -1.00
N GLY A 300 -5.94 -16.16 -1.08
CA GLY A 300 -6.90 -17.02 -0.37
C GLY A 300 -6.85 -16.83 1.14
N HIS A 301 -5.64 -16.75 1.72
CA HIS A 301 -5.47 -16.48 3.14
C HIS A 301 -5.99 -15.09 3.52
N VAL A 302 -5.80 -14.08 2.67
CA VAL A 302 -6.35 -12.73 2.90
C VAL A 302 -7.87 -12.75 2.98
N ILE A 303 -8.55 -13.43 2.04
CA ILE A 303 -10.02 -13.54 2.10
C ILE A 303 -10.48 -14.30 3.35
N ASP A 304 -9.78 -15.36 3.73
CA ASP A 304 -10.04 -16.09 4.98
C ASP A 304 -9.85 -15.20 6.21
N ALA A 305 -8.82 -14.34 6.24
CA ALA A 305 -8.55 -13.42 7.33
C ALA A 305 -9.66 -12.37 7.50
N TYR A 306 -10.30 -11.88 6.42
CA TYR A 306 -11.48 -11.03 6.59
C TYR A 306 -12.60 -11.71 7.35
N TYR A 307 -12.80 -13.01 7.16
CA TYR A 307 -13.89 -13.75 7.79
C TYR A 307 -13.52 -14.26 9.19
N HIS A 308 -12.39 -14.96 9.31
CA HIS A 308 -11.96 -15.66 10.52
C HIS A 308 -10.92 -14.91 11.37
N GLY A 309 -10.24 -13.90 10.82
CA GLY A 309 -9.04 -13.33 11.43
C GLY A 309 -7.92 -14.36 11.51
N LEU A 310 -7.04 -14.22 12.51
CA LEU A 310 -5.99 -15.19 12.77
C LEU A 310 -6.46 -16.36 13.64
N THR A 311 -6.56 -17.55 13.05
CA THR A 311 -7.06 -18.76 13.72
C THR A 311 -5.97 -19.71 14.19
N ASN A 312 -4.79 -19.68 13.58
CA ASN A 312 -3.67 -20.57 13.93
C ASN A 312 -2.92 -20.13 15.21
N TYR A 313 -3.19 -18.93 15.71
CA TYR A 313 -2.54 -18.34 16.88
C TYR A 313 -3.59 -17.78 17.82
N THR A 314 -3.29 -17.75 19.11
CA THR A 314 -4.07 -16.89 20.02
C THR A 314 -3.76 -15.45 19.63
N TRP A 315 -4.76 -14.73 19.14
CA TRP A 315 -4.64 -13.34 18.69
C TRP A 315 -5.83 -12.50 19.17
N THR A 316 -6.06 -11.36 18.53
CA THR A 316 -7.23 -10.52 18.79
C THR A 316 -8.48 -11.15 18.19
N GLN A 317 -9.56 -11.15 19.00
CA GLN A 317 -10.83 -11.71 18.57
C GLN A 317 -11.38 -10.93 17.38
N TRP A 318 -11.78 -11.64 16.35
CA TRP A 318 -12.24 -11.08 15.10
C TRP A 318 -13.57 -11.71 14.69
N ASP A 319 -14.53 -10.88 14.31
CA ASP A 319 -15.88 -11.27 13.84
C ASP A 319 -16.17 -10.67 12.45
N GLY A 320 -15.13 -10.44 11.66
CA GLY A 320 -15.25 -9.85 10.34
C GLY A 320 -15.52 -8.34 10.32
N PRO A 321 -15.19 -7.65 9.21
CA PRO A 321 -15.55 -6.24 9.04
C PRO A 321 -17.07 -6.09 8.94
N ASP A 322 -17.63 -4.96 9.36
CA ASP A 322 -19.05 -4.66 9.17
C ASP A 322 -19.36 -4.30 7.71
N VAL A 323 -18.37 -3.79 6.99
CA VAL A 323 -18.46 -3.47 5.56
C VAL A 323 -17.21 -3.94 4.82
N LEU A 324 -17.39 -4.70 3.74
CA LEU A 324 -16.31 -5.14 2.84
C LEU A 324 -16.74 -4.96 1.38
N LEU A 325 -16.24 -3.93 0.70
CA LEU A 325 -16.68 -3.54 -0.65
C LEU A 325 -15.50 -3.41 -1.62
N GLY A 326 -15.53 -4.11 -2.76
CA GLY A 326 -14.54 -3.96 -3.82
C GLY A 326 -14.69 -4.95 -4.97
N GLY A 327 -13.59 -5.31 -5.64
CA GLY A 327 -13.54 -6.35 -6.67
C GLY A 327 -13.03 -7.70 -6.14
N GLY A 328 -12.62 -8.59 -7.04
CA GLY A 328 -11.92 -9.83 -6.68
C GLY A 328 -12.80 -11.07 -6.50
N GLY A 329 -13.94 -11.16 -7.19
CA GLY A 329 -14.84 -12.33 -7.10
C GLY A 329 -14.14 -13.67 -7.35
N GLU A 330 -13.03 -13.67 -8.10
CA GLU A 330 -12.23 -14.88 -8.32
C GLU A 330 -11.63 -15.46 -7.03
N ASN A 331 -11.40 -14.66 -5.99
CA ASN A 331 -10.89 -15.13 -4.69
C ASN A 331 -12.01 -15.52 -3.71
N PHE A 332 -13.27 -15.20 -4.03
CA PHE A 332 -14.43 -15.52 -3.18
C PHE A 332 -15.03 -16.89 -3.48
N ILE A 333 -14.86 -17.38 -4.71
CA ILE A 333 -15.44 -18.65 -5.18
C ILE A 333 -14.49 -19.40 -6.14
N GLY A 334 -14.79 -20.67 -6.38
CA GLY A 334 -14.10 -21.47 -7.39
C GLY A 334 -12.67 -21.85 -6.99
N LYS A 335 -11.78 -22.02 -7.98
CA LYS A 335 -10.45 -22.62 -7.77
C LYS A 335 -9.43 -21.70 -7.08
N LYS A 336 -9.63 -20.38 -7.20
CA LYS A 336 -8.76 -19.37 -6.57
C LYS A 336 -9.22 -19.01 -5.15
N ALA A 337 -10.42 -19.42 -4.75
CA ALA A 337 -10.87 -19.31 -3.37
C ALA A 337 -10.09 -20.25 -2.44
N TYR A 338 -9.85 -19.77 -1.22
CA TYR A 338 -9.10 -20.52 -0.21
C TYR A 338 -9.76 -21.88 0.05
N LYS A 339 -9.00 -22.95 -0.17
CA LYS A 339 -9.47 -24.35 -0.01
C LYS A 339 -10.80 -24.64 -0.74
N GLY A 340 -11.09 -23.91 -1.83
CA GLY A 340 -12.31 -24.07 -2.63
C GLY A 340 -13.61 -23.67 -1.91
N GLN A 341 -13.52 -22.83 -0.88
CA GLN A 341 -14.68 -22.31 -0.15
C GLN A 341 -15.53 -21.35 -1.01
N ASP A 342 -16.78 -21.17 -0.59
CA ASP A 342 -17.70 -20.16 -1.14
C ASP A 342 -17.92 -19.08 -0.10
N TYR A 343 -17.13 -18.01 -0.19
CA TYR A 343 -17.19 -16.90 0.75
C TYR A 343 -18.48 -16.09 0.65
N TYR A 344 -19.13 -16.05 -0.52
CA TYR A 344 -20.45 -15.41 -0.62
C TYR A 344 -21.45 -16.13 0.26
N LYS A 345 -21.47 -17.47 0.20
CA LYS A 345 -22.31 -18.27 1.09
C LYS A 345 -21.92 -18.12 2.55
N MET A 346 -20.63 -18.16 2.88
CA MET A 346 -20.18 -18.03 4.27
C MET A 346 -20.57 -16.69 4.89
N PHE A 347 -20.34 -15.57 4.19
CA PHE A 347 -20.78 -14.25 4.65
C PHE A 347 -22.31 -14.16 4.78
N ALA A 348 -23.06 -14.68 3.81
CA ALA A 348 -24.52 -14.69 3.87
C ALA A 348 -25.05 -15.51 5.06
N ASP A 349 -24.48 -16.71 5.30
CA ASP A 349 -24.82 -17.56 6.44
C ASP A 349 -24.46 -16.90 7.79
N HIS A 350 -23.45 -16.01 7.80
CA HIS A 350 -23.07 -15.17 8.94
C HIS A 350 -23.83 -13.83 9.01
N GLY A 351 -24.95 -13.70 8.28
CA GLY A 351 -25.86 -12.56 8.39
C GLY A 351 -25.45 -11.31 7.61
N TYR A 352 -24.50 -11.41 6.68
CA TYR A 352 -24.16 -10.31 5.78
C TYR A 352 -25.14 -10.23 4.61
N THR A 353 -25.45 -9.01 4.19
CA THR A 353 -26.03 -8.79 2.85
C THR A 353 -24.93 -8.87 1.79
N VAL A 354 -25.09 -9.75 0.81
CA VAL A 354 -24.16 -9.91 -0.31
C VAL A 354 -24.67 -9.15 -1.54
N SER A 355 -23.82 -8.30 -2.12
CA SER A 355 -24.11 -7.50 -3.31
C SER A 355 -23.08 -7.75 -4.42
N TRP A 356 -23.53 -7.80 -5.68
CA TRP A 356 -22.66 -8.04 -6.84
C TRP A 356 -22.63 -6.91 -7.86
N ASN A 357 -23.41 -5.86 -7.65
CA ASN A 357 -23.53 -4.72 -8.55
C ASN A 357 -24.05 -3.48 -7.78
N SER A 358 -24.00 -2.33 -8.44
CA SER A 358 -24.44 -1.04 -7.88
C SER A 358 -25.89 -1.09 -7.42
N THR A 359 -26.77 -1.70 -8.23
CA THR A 359 -28.20 -1.83 -7.92
C THR A 359 -28.47 -2.58 -6.62
N SER A 360 -27.81 -3.73 -6.43
CA SER A 360 -27.93 -4.55 -5.21
C SER A 360 -27.30 -3.88 -3.99
N LEU A 361 -26.16 -3.18 -4.17
CA LEU A 361 -25.52 -2.42 -3.09
C LEU A 361 -26.43 -1.28 -2.58
N ALA A 362 -27.06 -0.54 -3.50
CA ALA A 362 -27.98 0.54 -3.16
C ALA A 362 -29.22 0.02 -2.40
N ALA A 363 -29.72 -1.17 -2.77
CA ALA A 363 -30.86 -1.82 -2.14
C ALA A 363 -30.54 -2.53 -0.82
N ALA A 364 -29.26 -2.81 -0.52
CA ALA A 364 -28.86 -3.46 0.72
C ALA A 364 -29.32 -2.64 1.94
N PRO A 365 -29.75 -3.26 3.05
CA PRO A 365 -30.16 -2.53 4.24
C PRO A 365 -28.94 -1.97 5.00
N ASN A 366 -29.12 -0.83 5.67
CA ASN A 366 -28.03 -0.19 6.42
C ASN A 366 -27.76 -0.85 7.79
N ASN A 367 -28.72 -1.61 8.34
CA ASN A 367 -28.62 -2.18 9.68
C ASN A 367 -28.01 -3.59 9.73
N THR A 368 -27.58 -4.15 8.58
CA THR A 368 -26.88 -5.44 8.49
C THR A 368 -25.43 -5.23 8.07
N LYS A 369 -24.52 -6.13 8.48
CA LYS A 369 -23.19 -6.16 7.86
C LYS A 369 -23.33 -6.37 6.35
N THR A 370 -22.40 -5.87 5.54
CA THR A 370 -22.50 -5.98 4.09
C THR A 370 -21.17 -6.38 3.45
N VAL A 371 -21.25 -7.31 2.50
CA VAL A 371 -20.15 -7.65 1.58
C VAL A 371 -20.60 -7.35 0.17
N GLY A 372 -19.77 -6.65 -0.59
CA GLY A 372 -20.02 -6.26 -1.97
C GLY A 372 -18.81 -6.57 -2.83
N VAL A 373 -19.00 -7.39 -3.86
CA VAL A 373 -17.94 -7.72 -4.80
C VAL A 373 -18.44 -7.46 -6.21
N PHE A 374 -17.84 -6.51 -6.92
CA PHE A 374 -18.45 -5.90 -8.12
C PHE A 374 -17.77 -6.26 -9.44
N HIS A 375 -16.63 -6.96 -9.38
CA HIS A 375 -15.84 -7.37 -10.53
C HIS A 375 -15.04 -8.63 -10.17
N SER A 376 -14.72 -9.49 -11.15
CA SER A 376 -13.97 -10.73 -10.91
C SER A 376 -12.53 -10.47 -10.43
N SER A 377 -11.93 -9.34 -10.81
CA SER A 377 -10.62 -8.82 -10.39
C SER A 377 -10.74 -7.34 -9.94
N THR A 378 -9.73 -6.50 -10.15
CA THR A 378 -9.78 -5.03 -9.97
C THR A 378 -10.96 -4.41 -10.73
N MET A 379 -11.67 -3.45 -10.13
CA MET A 379 -12.82 -2.79 -10.74
C MET A 379 -12.41 -1.93 -11.95
N SER A 380 -13.34 -1.74 -12.89
CA SER A 380 -13.10 -0.90 -14.09
C SER A 380 -12.90 0.56 -13.71
N THR A 381 -12.02 1.31 -14.38
CA THR A 381 -11.71 2.72 -14.01
C THR A 381 -12.91 3.67 -14.17
N TRP A 382 -12.88 4.83 -13.53
CA TRP A 382 -13.89 5.88 -13.63
C TRP A 382 -14.11 6.31 -15.08
N LEU A 383 -13.03 6.44 -15.87
CA LEU A 383 -13.13 6.75 -17.30
C LEU A 383 -13.94 5.67 -18.03
N ASP A 384 -13.69 4.39 -17.76
CA ASP A 384 -14.42 3.30 -18.40
C ASP A 384 -15.88 3.23 -17.92
N ARG A 385 -16.15 3.48 -16.63
CA ARG A 385 -17.51 3.49 -16.08
C ARG A 385 -18.36 4.68 -16.56
N ASN A 386 -17.75 5.82 -16.87
CA ASN A 386 -18.46 7.08 -17.09
C ASN A 386 -18.29 7.71 -18.48
N VAL A 387 -17.20 7.41 -19.20
CA VAL A 387 -16.86 8.05 -20.48
C VAL A 387 -16.78 7.02 -21.60
N TYR A 388 -16.04 5.92 -21.38
CA TYR A 388 -15.80 4.86 -22.36
C TYR A 388 -16.52 3.57 -21.98
N GLN A 389 -17.84 3.67 -21.77
CA GLN A 389 -18.69 2.56 -21.29
C GLN A 389 -18.69 1.32 -22.18
N SER A 390 -18.31 1.45 -23.45
CA SER A 390 -18.08 0.31 -24.34
C SER A 390 -17.05 -0.68 -23.79
N ASN A 391 -16.09 -0.20 -23.00
CA ASN A 391 -15.01 -1.01 -22.42
C ASN A 391 -15.53 -1.98 -21.34
N LEU A 392 -16.77 -1.80 -20.86
CA LEU A 392 -17.38 -2.69 -19.87
C LEU A 392 -17.97 -3.97 -20.50
N TYR A 393 -18.10 -4.04 -21.82
CA TYR A 393 -18.75 -5.15 -22.51
C TYR A 393 -17.72 -6.14 -23.09
N ASN A 394 -18.14 -7.40 -23.24
CA ASN A 394 -17.34 -8.53 -23.75
C ASN A 394 -16.10 -8.85 -22.90
N GLN A 395 -16.24 -8.75 -21.57
CA GLN A 395 -15.16 -8.94 -20.61
C GLN A 395 -15.27 -10.26 -19.83
N SER A 396 -16.48 -10.84 -19.68
CA SER A 396 -16.69 -12.07 -18.89
C SER A 396 -16.13 -11.99 -17.47
N ASN A 397 -16.38 -10.86 -16.81
CA ASN A 397 -15.75 -10.43 -15.57
C ASN A 397 -16.75 -10.23 -14.41
N TYR A 398 -17.97 -10.75 -14.54
CA TYR A 398 -18.96 -10.68 -13.46
C TYR A 398 -18.49 -11.49 -12.23
N PRO A 399 -18.68 -10.98 -11.00
CA PRO A 399 -18.08 -11.54 -9.78
C PRO A 399 -18.68 -12.87 -9.28
N ASP A 400 -19.85 -13.29 -9.77
CA ASP A 400 -20.55 -14.51 -9.34
C ASP A 400 -20.03 -15.81 -10.01
N GLY A 401 -18.96 -15.71 -10.81
CA GLY A 401 -18.37 -16.86 -11.53
C GLY A 401 -19.07 -17.19 -12.85
N SER A 402 -20.11 -16.44 -13.24
CA SER A 402 -20.69 -16.49 -14.59
C SER A 402 -19.83 -15.77 -15.61
N SER A 403 -20.07 -16.03 -16.90
CA SER A 403 -19.40 -15.36 -18.02
C SER A 403 -20.06 -14.03 -18.41
N ARG A 404 -20.82 -13.41 -17.50
CA ARG A 404 -21.47 -12.11 -17.76
C ARG A 404 -20.46 -10.98 -17.65
N ASP A 405 -20.87 -9.82 -18.14
CA ASP A 405 -20.10 -8.58 -18.01
C ASP A 405 -20.54 -7.80 -16.76
N ALA A 406 -19.58 -7.28 -16.01
CA ALA A 406 -19.78 -6.40 -14.86
C ALA A 406 -20.09 -4.95 -15.30
N VAL A 407 -21.21 -4.73 -15.97
CA VAL A 407 -21.58 -3.41 -16.52
C VAL A 407 -22.19 -2.46 -15.48
N ASP A 408 -22.69 -2.98 -14.35
CA ASP A 408 -23.34 -2.23 -13.27
C ASP A 408 -22.45 -2.15 -12.03
N GLN A 409 -21.24 -1.59 -12.17
CA GLN A 409 -20.29 -1.41 -11.07
C GLN A 409 -20.56 -0.08 -10.33
N PRO A 410 -20.59 -0.04 -8.98
CA PRO A 410 -20.55 1.21 -8.24
C PRO A 410 -19.17 1.88 -8.37
N GLY A 411 -19.09 3.21 -8.20
CA GLY A 411 -17.82 3.92 -8.04
C GLY A 411 -17.33 3.91 -6.59
N LEU A 412 -16.15 4.49 -6.36
CA LEU A 412 -15.58 4.63 -5.01
C LEU A 412 -16.52 5.44 -4.10
N LYS A 413 -17.13 6.49 -4.66
CA LYS A 413 -18.08 7.34 -3.96
C LYS A 413 -19.28 6.56 -3.44
N GLU A 414 -19.95 5.80 -4.31
CA GLU A 414 -21.15 5.05 -3.94
C GLU A 414 -20.83 4.00 -2.86
N MET A 415 -19.70 3.30 -2.99
CA MET A 415 -19.25 2.33 -1.99
C MET A 415 -18.93 2.98 -0.64
N THR A 416 -18.21 4.10 -0.65
CA THR A 416 -17.80 4.81 0.58
C THR A 416 -19.01 5.36 1.34
N LEU A 417 -19.94 6.01 0.63
CA LEU A 417 -21.14 6.54 1.26
C LEU A 417 -22.02 5.42 1.83
N LYS A 418 -22.11 4.29 1.12
CA LYS A 418 -22.81 3.11 1.63
C LYS A 418 -22.14 2.54 2.87
N ALA A 419 -20.81 2.50 2.90
CA ALA A 419 -20.06 2.05 4.06
C ALA A 419 -20.34 2.92 5.28
N ILE A 420 -20.32 4.25 5.13
CA ILE A 420 -20.68 5.19 6.20
C ILE A 420 -22.11 4.94 6.68
N ASP A 421 -23.06 4.74 5.77
CA ASP A 421 -24.44 4.46 6.13
C ASP A 421 -24.61 3.20 6.99
N VAL A 422 -23.90 2.12 6.64
CA VAL A 422 -23.94 0.85 7.37
C VAL A 422 -23.24 0.97 8.72
N LEU A 423 -22.02 1.52 8.73
CA LEU A 423 -21.22 1.69 9.95
C LEU A 423 -21.91 2.62 10.95
N ASN A 424 -22.48 3.74 10.49
CA ASN A 424 -23.15 4.68 11.37
C ASN A 424 -24.44 4.08 11.94
N ALA A 425 -25.23 3.37 11.12
CA ALA A 425 -26.47 2.74 11.58
C ALA A 425 -26.24 1.62 12.61
N ARG A 426 -25.09 0.92 12.53
CA ARG A 426 -24.80 -0.24 13.38
C ARG A 426 -23.90 0.07 14.57
N ASN A 427 -22.99 1.01 14.40
CA ASN A 427 -21.87 1.23 15.31
C ASN A 427 -21.76 2.70 15.76
N GLY A 428 -22.69 3.58 15.39
CA GLY A 428 -22.61 5.03 15.66
C GLY A 428 -22.34 5.39 17.13
N ASP A 429 -22.84 4.59 18.09
CA ASP A 429 -22.58 4.80 19.53
C ASP A 429 -21.14 4.48 19.93
N GLN A 430 -20.55 3.41 19.37
CA GLN A 430 -19.17 2.98 19.68
C GLN A 430 -18.12 3.62 18.77
N GLY A 431 -18.57 4.18 17.65
CA GLY A 431 -17.76 4.70 16.56
C GLY A 431 -17.27 3.64 15.58
N TRP A 432 -16.65 4.09 14.50
CA TRP A 432 -16.21 3.23 13.40
C TRP A 432 -14.90 3.71 12.77
N PHE A 433 -14.15 2.75 12.21
CA PHE A 433 -12.96 2.98 11.38
C PHE A 433 -13.27 2.51 9.96
N LEU A 434 -13.10 3.40 8.97
CA LEU A 434 -13.33 3.10 7.56
C LEU A 434 -12.06 3.39 6.76
N MET A 435 -11.52 2.38 6.09
CA MET A 435 -10.51 2.56 5.05
C MET A 435 -11.17 2.59 3.68
N SER A 436 -10.84 3.60 2.86
CA SER A 436 -11.37 3.77 1.50
C SER A 436 -10.26 4.06 0.49
N GLU A 437 -10.06 3.15 -0.45
CA GLU A 437 -8.93 3.18 -1.38
C GLU A 437 -9.33 3.46 -2.85
N ALA A 438 -8.64 4.41 -3.47
CA ALA A 438 -8.61 4.62 -4.92
C ALA A 438 -7.40 3.91 -5.56
N ALA A 439 -7.51 2.59 -5.73
CA ALA A 439 -6.37 1.74 -6.07
C ALA A 439 -5.87 1.88 -7.51
N SER A 440 -6.73 2.28 -8.44
CA SER A 440 -6.35 2.35 -9.85
C SER A 440 -5.55 3.62 -10.19
N ILE A 441 -5.29 4.52 -9.24
CA ILE A 441 -4.29 5.58 -9.45
C ILE A 441 -2.93 4.92 -9.75
N ASP A 442 -2.48 4.05 -8.85
CA ASP A 442 -1.28 3.24 -8.98
C ASP A 442 -1.28 2.33 -10.21
N LYS A 443 -2.31 1.49 -10.34
CA LYS A 443 -2.38 0.50 -11.43
C LYS A 443 -2.27 1.14 -12.80
N GLN A 444 -2.90 2.31 -12.99
CA GLN A 444 -2.86 3.01 -14.26
C GLN A 444 -1.53 3.76 -14.47
N MET A 445 -0.90 4.24 -13.40
CA MET A 445 0.47 4.79 -13.46
C MET A 445 1.49 3.74 -13.92
N HIS A 446 1.41 2.51 -13.40
CA HIS A 446 2.23 1.39 -13.87
C HIS A 446 2.07 1.14 -15.38
N THR A 447 0.84 1.17 -15.89
CA THR A 447 0.57 0.97 -17.33
C THR A 447 0.87 2.19 -18.21
N LEU A 448 1.33 3.29 -17.62
CA LEU A 448 1.56 4.59 -18.28
C LEU A 448 0.27 5.22 -18.85
N ASP A 449 -0.89 4.86 -18.29
CA ASP A 449 -2.21 5.41 -18.63
C ASP A 449 -2.57 6.55 -17.66
N TYR A 450 -1.93 7.69 -17.88
CA TYR A 450 -2.03 8.83 -16.96
C TYR A 450 -3.43 9.45 -16.94
N ASP A 451 -4.18 9.43 -18.04
CA ASP A 451 -5.53 9.98 -18.09
C ASP A 451 -6.48 9.18 -17.17
N ARG A 452 -6.39 7.85 -17.18
CA ARG A 452 -7.18 7.02 -16.25
C ARG A 452 -6.72 7.19 -14.81
N ALA A 453 -5.40 7.23 -14.55
CA ALA A 453 -4.88 7.49 -13.21
C ALA A 453 -5.38 8.82 -12.62
N LEU A 454 -5.35 9.90 -13.41
CA LEU A 454 -5.88 11.21 -12.99
C LEU A 454 -7.41 11.20 -12.84
N GLY A 455 -8.13 10.38 -13.63
CA GLY A 455 -9.57 10.16 -13.45
C GLY A 455 -9.92 9.49 -12.12
N GLU A 456 -9.17 8.47 -11.71
CA GLU A 456 -9.32 7.83 -10.40
C GLU A 456 -9.03 8.82 -9.26
N LEU A 457 -8.02 9.67 -9.42
CA LEU A 457 -7.70 10.71 -8.45
C LEU A 457 -8.82 11.77 -8.31
N LEU A 458 -9.47 12.14 -9.41
CA LEU A 458 -10.63 13.02 -9.37
C LEU A 458 -11.87 12.32 -8.75
N GLU A 459 -12.02 11.01 -8.94
CA GLU A 459 -13.05 10.24 -8.24
C GLU A 459 -12.79 10.19 -6.72
N LEU A 460 -11.54 10.04 -6.30
CA LEU A 460 -11.15 10.14 -4.91
C LEU A 460 -11.52 11.51 -4.33
N ASP A 461 -11.19 12.60 -5.03
CA ASP A 461 -11.55 13.96 -4.58
C ASP A 461 -13.07 14.18 -4.48
N ASP A 462 -13.84 13.69 -5.46
CA ASP A 462 -15.30 13.75 -5.41
C ASP A 462 -15.88 12.90 -4.27
N THR A 463 -15.25 11.77 -3.96
CA THR A 463 -15.62 10.92 -2.84
C THR A 463 -15.36 11.61 -1.50
N ILE A 464 -14.21 12.27 -1.34
CA ILE A 464 -13.87 13.05 -0.14
C ILE A 464 -14.90 14.17 0.06
N ARG A 465 -15.25 14.90 -1.00
CA ARG A 465 -16.30 15.94 -0.96
C ARG A 465 -17.63 15.38 -0.46
N ALA A 466 -18.11 14.32 -1.10
CA ALA A 466 -19.39 13.71 -0.77
C ALA A 466 -19.41 13.12 0.65
N THR A 467 -18.26 12.62 1.12
CA THR A 467 -18.10 12.11 2.48
C THR A 467 -18.24 13.23 3.52
N ILE A 468 -17.59 14.38 3.31
CA ILE A 468 -17.75 15.53 4.20
C ILE A 468 -19.22 15.96 4.27
N GLU A 469 -19.89 16.09 3.11
CA GLU A 469 -21.32 16.43 3.05
C GLU A 469 -22.20 15.38 3.76
N LYS A 470 -21.86 14.10 3.63
CA LYS A 470 -22.57 13.00 4.30
C LYS A 470 -22.41 13.07 5.82
N LEU A 471 -21.19 13.30 6.30
CA LEU A 471 -20.91 13.41 7.74
C LEU A 471 -21.57 14.66 8.34
N GLU A 472 -21.60 15.78 7.63
CA GLU A 472 -22.37 16.96 8.02
C GLU A 472 -23.86 16.65 8.15
N ALA A 473 -24.43 15.97 7.16
CA ALA A 473 -25.84 15.59 7.17
C ALA A 473 -26.21 14.61 8.29
N LEU A 474 -25.27 13.76 8.70
CA LEU A 474 -25.43 12.83 9.82
C LEU A 474 -25.16 13.47 11.19
N GLY A 475 -24.57 14.68 11.24
CA GLY A 475 -24.12 15.31 12.48
C GLY A 475 -22.84 14.68 13.06
N GLU A 476 -22.10 13.94 12.24
CA GLU A 476 -20.93 13.15 12.64
C GLU A 476 -19.59 13.81 12.25
N LEU A 477 -19.60 14.93 11.51
CA LEU A 477 -18.37 15.55 11.00
C LEU A 477 -17.41 15.97 12.13
N GLU A 478 -17.92 16.58 13.19
CA GLU A 478 -17.09 17.06 14.31
C GLU A 478 -16.55 15.92 15.18
N ASP A 479 -17.16 14.73 15.10
CA ASP A 479 -16.74 13.51 15.80
C ASP A 479 -15.81 12.63 14.94
N THR A 480 -15.55 13.02 13.69
CA THR A 480 -14.85 12.20 12.70
C THR A 480 -13.52 12.82 12.27
N LEU A 481 -12.42 12.10 12.48
CA LEU A 481 -11.14 12.41 11.85
C LEU A 481 -11.12 11.87 10.42
N ILE A 482 -10.90 12.77 9.46
CA ILE A 482 -10.73 12.46 8.03
C ILE A 482 -9.25 12.62 7.70
N VAL A 483 -8.61 11.54 7.25
CA VAL A 483 -7.21 11.55 6.78
C VAL A 483 -7.17 11.08 5.32
N VAL A 484 -6.43 11.79 4.47
CA VAL A 484 -6.20 11.44 3.07
C VAL A 484 -4.70 11.37 2.84
N THR A 485 -4.19 10.24 2.34
CA THR A 485 -2.78 10.09 1.96
C THR A 485 -2.62 9.06 0.84
N ALA A 486 -1.37 8.68 0.56
CA ALA A 486 -1.00 7.56 -0.28
C ALA A 486 -0.14 6.59 0.53
N ASP A 487 0.00 5.37 0.05
CA ASP A 487 0.90 4.36 0.59
C ASP A 487 2.35 4.56 0.08
N HIS A 488 2.51 4.97 -1.18
CA HIS A 488 3.78 5.35 -1.78
C HIS A 488 3.62 6.35 -2.94
N GLY A 489 4.76 6.81 -3.47
CA GLY A 489 4.80 7.70 -4.62
C GLY A 489 5.09 6.98 -5.93
N HIS A 490 4.81 7.67 -7.02
CA HIS A 490 5.21 7.34 -8.39
C HIS A 490 5.99 8.54 -8.96
N GLY A 491 7.02 8.28 -9.77
CA GLY A 491 7.92 9.31 -10.33
C GLY A 491 7.31 10.18 -11.42
N PHE A 492 6.03 10.56 -11.30
CA PHE A 492 5.22 11.29 -12.28
C PHE A 492 5.45 12.80 -12.27
N ASP A 493 5.51 13.42 -13.45
CA ASP A 493 5.50 14.89 -13.59
C ASP A 493 4.86 15.35 -14.92
N VAL A 494 4.55 16.64 -15.01
CA VAL A 494 4.06 17.34 -16.19
C VAL A 494 5.01 18.49 -16.54
N THR A 495 5.63 18.43 -17.71
CA THR A 495 6.69 19.40 -18.09
C THR A 495 6.28 20.34 -19.24
N GLY A 496 5.05 20.23 -19.73
CA GLY A 496 4.53 21.06 -20.81
C GLY A 496 3.20 20.56 -21.36
N SER A 497 2.93 20.88 -22.63
CA SER A 497 1.76 20.38 -23.38
C SER A 497 2.16 19.72 -24.69
N VAL A 498 1.29 18.90 -25.27
CA VAL A 498 1.52 18.25 -26.58
C VAL A 498 0.39 18.59 -27.55
N ASP A 499 0.74 19.13 -28.74
CA ASP A 499 -0.21 19.28 -29.85
C ASP A 499 -0.40 17.93 -30.56
N THR A 500 -1.39 17.16 -30.10
CA THR A 500 -1.63 15.77 -30.56
C THR A 500 -1.97 15.68 -32.04
N LYS A 501 -2.56 16.74 -32.62
CA LYS A 501 -2.84 16.81 -34.07
C LYS A 501 -1.57 17.02 -34.88
N TYR A 502 -0.68 17.90 -34.42
CA TYR A 502 0.61 18.10 -35.07
C TYR A 502 1.45 16.81 -35.01
N LEU A 503 1.53 16.18 -33.83
CA LEU A 503 2.23 14.92 -33.60
C LEU A 503 1.79 13.84 -34.60
N THR A 504 0.48 13.59 -34.68
CA THR A 504 -0.09 12.56 -35.57
C THR A 504 0.20 12.82 -37.05
N ALA A 505 0.31 14.09 -37.46
CA ALA A 505 0.58 14.46 -38.84
C ALA A 505 2.05 14.29 -39.26
N GLN A 506 2.99 14.11 -38.33
CA GLN A 506 4.41 13.96 -38.65
C GLN A 506 4.79 12.50 -38.95
N THR A 507 5.72 12.33 -39.88
CA THR A 507 6.15 11.00 -40.36
C THR A 507 7.45 10.48 -39.73
N SER A 508 8.21 11.32 -39.02
CA SER A 508 9.43 10.89 -38.32
C SER A 508 9.35 11.21 -36.83
N ASP A 509 9.92 10.31 -36.00
CA ASP A 509 9.96 10.45 -34.55
C ASP A 509 10.58 11.77 -34.10
N ARG A 510 11.64 12.21 -34.78
CA ARG A 510 12.28 13.51 -34.49
C ARG A 510 11.33 14.68 -34.72
N LYS A 511 10.49 14.62 -35.76
CA LYS A 511 9.51 15.68 -36.04
C LYS A 511 8.28 15.60 -35.14
N LYS A 512 7.86 14.41 -34.71
CA LYS A 512 6.78 14.24 -33.72
C LYS A 512 7.09 15.00 -32.42
N ARG A 513 8.35 15.03 -31.99
CA ARG A 513 8.79 15.78 -30.80
C ARG A 513 8.65 17.30 -30.92
N ASP A 514 8.57 17.88 -32.12
CA ASP A 514 8.29 19.30 -32.31
C ASP A 514 6.86 19.67 -31.85
N ALA A 515 5.99 18.68 -31.58
CA ALA A 515 4.66 18.87 -31.00
C ALA A 515 4.69 19.26 -29.50
N ILE A 516 5.81 19.06 -28.82
CA ILE A 516 5.95 19.28 -27.38
C ILE A 516 6.26 20.76 -27.12
N GLY A 517 5.33 21.43 -26.45
CA GLY A 517 5.46 22.82 -26.01
C GLY A 517 5.92 22.93 -24.56
N THR A 518 7.11 23.48 -24.33
CA THR A 518 7.66 23.78 -23.00
C THR A 518 7.58 25.28 -22.69
N TYR A 519 7.68 25.65 -21.40
CA TYR A 519 7.65 27.05 -20.93
C TYR A 519 6.45 27.83 -21.52
N GLN A 520 6.67 28.98 -22.17
CA GLN A 520 5.61 29.79 -22.78
C GLN A 520 4.83 29.04 -23.87
N ASN A 521 5.43 28.02 -24.48
CA ASN A 521 4.80 27.23 -25.53
C ASN A 521 3.86 26.14 -24.98
N SER A 522 3.82 25.93 -23.65
CA SER A 522 2.85 25.00 -23.03
C SER A 522 1.41 25.51 -23.06
N GLY A 523 1.21 26.82 -23.29
CA GLY A 523 -0.13 27.41 -23.44
C GLY A 523 -1.01 27.29 -22.19
N LEU A 524 -2.32 27.26 -22.40
CA LEU A 524 -3.34 27.14 -21.35
C LEU A 524 -4.04 25.78 -21.44
N SER A 525 -4.44 25.24 -20.28
CA SER A 525 -5.22 23.99 -20.21
C SER A 525 -6.49 24.07 -21.05
N GLN A 526 -6.68 23.08 -21.93
CA GLN A 526 -7.87 22.95 -22.78
C GLN A 526 -8.90 21.96 -22.25
N TYR A 527 -8.58 21.24 -21.18
CA TYR A 527 -9.45 20.23 -20.58
C TYR A 527 -10.77 20.82 -20.05
N THR A 528 -10.76 22.08 -19.62
CA THR A 528 -11.95 22.79 -19.10
C THR A 528 -12.66 23.66 -20.14
N VAL A 529 -12.21 23.63 -21.39
CA VAL A 529 -12.83 24.41 -22.48
C VAL A 529 -14.09 23.70 -22.96
N GLY A 530 -15.24 24.34 -22.75
CA GLY A 530 -16.54 23.85 -23.20
C GLY A 530 -16.71 23.86 -24.72
N GLY A 531 -17.93 23.53 -25.18
CA GLY A 531 -18.29 23.50 -26.59
C GLY A 531 -19.17 22.29 -26.94
N PRO A 532 -19.44 22.05 -28.23
CA PRO A 532 -20.09 20.84 -28.68
C PRO A 532 -19.31 19.60 -28.23
N GLY A 533 -20.00 18.61 -27.64
CA GLY A 533 -19.39 17.38 -27.14
C GLY A 533 -18.71 17.48 -25.77
N ALA A 534 -18.78 18.63 -25.10
CA ALA A 534 -18.27 18.75 -23.73
C ALA A 534 -19.11 17.91 -22.75
N LEU A 535 -18.42 17.16 -21.90
CA LEU A 535 -19.01 16.41 -20.79
C LEU A 535 -19.63 17.36 -19.77
N ARG A 536 -20.76 16.95 -19.19
CA ARG A 536 -21.50 17.72 -18.19
C ARG A 536 -21.73 16.84 -16.97
N TYR A 537 -21.35 17.36 -15.81
CA TYR A 537 -21.51 16.68 -14.53
C TYR A 537 -22.51 17.41 -13.65
N SER A 538 -22.99 16.76 -12.59
CA SER A 538 -23.78 17.41 -11.57
C SER A 538 -23.01 18.56 -10.90
N GLN A 539 -23.74 19.52 -10.35
CA GLN A 539 -23.13 20.67 -9.66
C GLN A 539 -22.24 20.20 -8.49
N GLY A 540 -21.06 20.79 -8.38
CA GLY A 540 -20.08 20.45 -7.32
C GLY A 540 -19.15 19.29 -7.67
N VAL A 541 -19.46 18.51 -8.70
CA VAL A 541 -18.57 17.48 -9.25
C VAL A 541 -17.56 18.12 -10.19
N HIS A 542 -16.27 17.88 -9.96
CA HIS A 542 -15.17 18.59 -10.63
C HIS A 542 -14.36 17.63 -11.50
N PHE A 543 -14.78 17.47 -12.76
CA PHE A 543 -14.09 16.69 -13.79
C PHE A 543 -13.86 17.54 -15.06
N PRO A 544 -12.90 17.18 -15.93
CA PRO A 544 -12.64 17.91 -17.16
C PRO A 544 -13.85 17.88 -18.10
N ALA A 545 -14.05 18.97 -18.85
CA ALA A 545 -15.09 19.07 -19.87
C ALA A 545 -14.82 18.16 -21.08
N ARG A 546 -13.58 17.67 -21.25
CA ARG A 546 -13.17 16.68 -22.26
C ARG A 546 -11.87 16.01 -21.84
N TRP A 547 -11.68 14.76 -22.22
CA TRP A 547 -10.45 13.98 -21.93
C TRP A 547 -9.44 13.98 -23.09
N ASP A 548 -9.88 14.35 -24.30
CA ASP A 548 -9.07 14.35 -25.52
C ASP A 548 -8.95 15.76 -26.16
N PRO A 549 -8.51 16.81 -25.42
CA PRO A 549 -8.23 18.09 -26.03
C PRO A 549 -7.10 17.98 -27.07
N ARG A 550 -6.99 18.97 -27.97
CA ARG A 550 -5.87 19.03 -28.93
C ARG A 550 -4.53 19.18 -28.23
N TYR A 551 -4.49 20.00 -27.18
CA TYR A 551 -3.29 20.24 -26.38
C TYR A 551 -3.42 19.49 -25.05
N THR A 552 -2.78 18.32 -24.97
CA THR A 552 -2.78 17.44 -23.78
C THR A 552 -1.56 17.70 -22.91
N LEU A 553 -1.50 17.09 -21.73
CA LEU A 553 -0.33 17.18 -20.86
C LEU A 553 0.87 16.47 -21.49
N HIS A 554 2.06 17.09 -21.43
CA HIS A 554 3.32 16.37 -21.62
C HIS A 554 3.69 15.75 -20.27
N SER A 555 3.06 14.61 -19.98
CA SER A 555 3.15 13.88 -18.72
C SER A 555 3.97 12.61 -18.85
N GLY A 556 4.66 12.19 -17.79
CA GLY A 556 5.39 10.93 -17.78
C GLY A 556 5.97 10.57 -16.42
N LEU A 557 6.27 9.28 -16.23
CA LEU A 557 7.13 8.81 -15.14
C LEU A 557 8.61 9.03 -15.47
N ALA A 558 9.48 9.03 -14.45
CA ALA A 558 10.93 8.97 -14.65
C ALA A 558 11.45 7.54 -14.90
N ALA A 559 10.77 6.53 -14.35
CA ALA A 559 11.12 5.12 -14.43
C ALA A 559 10.04 4.35 -15.17
N PHE A 560 10.34 3.92 -16.40
CA PHE A 560 9.40 3.26 -17.31
C PHE A 560 10.13 2.33 -18.30
N PRO A 561 9.43 1.35 -18.90
CA PRO A 561 9.98 0.49 -19.94
C PRO A 561 9.96 1.16 -21.31
N ASP A 562 10.64 0.55 -22.31
CA ASP A 562 10.50 0.96 -23.71
C ASP A 562 9.01 0.99 -24.12
N HIS A 563 8.53 2.10 -24.67
CA HIS A 563 7.14 2.22 -25.13
C HIS A 563 6.99 3.22 -26.29
N ALA A 564 5.87 3.18 -26.98
CA ALA A 564 5.46 4.22 -27.91
C ALA A 564 4.61 5.27 -27.16
N GLU A 565 4.77 6.55 -27.46
CA GLU A 565 3.99 7.62 -26.82
C GLU A 565 3.39 8.60 -27.84
N ASN A 566 2.10 8.88 -27.70
CA ASN A 566 1.34 9.79 -28.55
C ASN A 566 0.55 10.87 -27.76
N TYR A 567 0.56 10.80 -26.43
CA TYR A 567 -0.11 11.70 -25.48
C TYR A 567 -1.62 11.85 -25.73
N GLN A 568 -2.24 10.79 -26.26
CA GLN A 568 -3.68 10.71 -26.50
C GLN A 568 -4.30 9.73 -25.50
N VAL A 569 -5.46 10.08 -24.97
CA VAL A 569 -6.26 9.16 -24.16
C VAL A 569 -6.56 7.87 -24.93
N HIS A 570 -6.33 6.73 -24.29
CA HIS A 570 -6.58 5.43 -24.90
C HIS A 570 -8.06 5.05 -24.75
N LYS A 571 -8.84 5.21 -25.83
CA LYS A 571 -10.31 5.11 -25.78
C LYS A 571 -10.81 3.67 -25.59
N ASP A 572 -10.08 2.69 -26.10
CA ASP A 572 -10.49 1.28 -26.18
C ASP A 572 -10.04 0.43 -24.96
N GLY A 573 -9.71 1.07 -23.84
CA GLY A 573 -9.32 0.42 -22.58
C GLY A 573 -8.00 0.95 -22.01
N PRO A 574 -7.47 0.36 -20.93
CA PRO A 574 -6.14 0.69 -20.41
C PRO A 574 -5.02 0.47 -21.42
N ARG A 575 -3.91 1.20 -21.26
CA ARG A 575 -2.71 0.97 -22.07
C ARG A 575 -2.05 -0.37 -21.80
N ASN A 576 -1.38 -0.89 -22.83
CA ASN A 576 -0.46 -2.01 -22.70
C ASN A 576 0.87 -1.64 -23.37
N PRO A 577 1.76 -0.94 -22.64
CA PRO A 577 2.91 -0.26 -23.24
C PRO A 577 3.99 -1.23 -23.75
N THR A 578 4.02 -2.47 -23.25
CA THR A 578 5.03 -3.46 -23.59
C THR A 578 4.45 -4.79 -24.04
N LEU A 579 5.27 -5.60 -24.70
CA LEU A 579 4.98 -6.98 -25.09
C LEU A 579 6.20 -7.88 -24.81
N ASP A 580 5.95 -9.10 -24.33
CA ASP A 580 6.95 -10.16 -24.21
C ASP A 580 7.09 -10.88 -25.57
N ILE A 581 8.01 -10.41 -26.41
CA ILE A 581 8.21 -10.90 -27.79
C ILE A 581 9.71 -11.12 -28.06
N PRO A 582 10.18 -12.36 -28.31
CA PRO A 582 9.40 -13.60 -28.31
C PRO A 582 8.95 -13.97 -26.89
N LYS A 583 7.76 -14.59 -26.78
CA LYS A 583 7.17 -14.95 -25.48
C LYS A 583 8.13 -15.83 -24.67
N GLY A 584 8.31 -15.50 -23.39
CA GLY A 584 9.21 -16.18 -22.47
C GLY A 584 10.68 -15.82 -22.67
N SER A 585 10.98 -14.72 -23.37
CA SER A 585 12.36 -14.25 -23.56
C SER A 585 12.99 -13.71 -22.27
N GLY A 586 12.17 -13.29 -21.31
CA GLY A 586 12.62 -12.56 -20.12
C GLY A 586 12.85 -11.07 -20.39
N SER A 587 12.52 -10.58 -21.59
CA SER A 587 12.65 -9.17 -21.97
C SER A 587 11.33 -8.63 -22.53
N TYR A 588 11.03 -7.38 -22.23
CA TYR A 588 9.88 -6.64 -22.71
C TYR A 588 10.30 -5.58 -23.72
N TYR A 589 9.48 -5.44 -24.76
CA TYR A 589 9.69 -4.49 -25.86
C TYR A 589 8.48 -3.59 -26.01
N ALA A 590 8.69 -2.38 -26.55
CA ALA A 590 7.61 -1.46 -26.87
C ALA A 590 6.51 -2.13 -27.70
N SER A 591 5.27 -1.99 -27.26
CA SER A 591 4.11 -2.57 -27.93
C SER A 591 3.87 -1.87 -29.28
N TYR A 592 3.93 -2.64 -30.38
CA TYR A 592 3.59 -2.13 -31.71
C TYR A 592 2.09 -1.88 -31.91
N LYS A 593 1.26 -2.23 -30.92
CA LYS A 593 -0.19 -2.04 -30.92
C LYS A 593 -0.62 -0.83 -30.08
N ASP A 594 0.20 -0.42 -29.11
CA ASP A 594 -0.06 0.71 -28.23
C ASP A 594 0.44 2.01 -28.87
N ALA A 595 -0.30 3.10 -28.70
CA ALA A 595 0.07 4.44 -29.14
C ALA A 595 0.68 4.52 -30.57
N VAL A 596 0.10 3.80 -31.55
CA VAL A 596 0.69 3.58 -32.90
C VAL A 596 0.97 4.85 -33.71
N THR A 597 0.34 5.96 -33.36
CA THR A 597 0.59 7.29 -33.97
C THR A 597 1.77 8.02 -33.33
N GLY A 598 2.34 7.48 -32.26
CA GLY A 598 3.39 8.02 -31.42
C GLY A 598 4.81 7.84 -31.94
N PHE A 599 5.77 8.08 -31.06
CA PHE A 599 7.19 7.80 -31.29
C PHE A 599 7.74 6.94 -30.17
N ILE A 600 8.85 6.26 -30.41
CA ILE A 600 9.49 5.42 -29.39
C ILE A 600 10.16 6.29 -28.32
N VAL A 601 9.88 5.96 -27.06
CA VAL A 601 10.55 6.47 -25.87
C VAL A 601 11.33 5.31 -25.27
N ASN A 602 12.66 5.41 -25.27
CA ASN A 602 13.51 4.40 -24.67
C ASN A 602 13.39 4.44 -23.14
N GLY A 603 13.17 3.28 -22.55
CA GLY A 603 13.01 3.04 -21.13
C GLY A 603 14.29 3.30 -20.34
N THR A 604 14.09 3.49 -19.04
CA THR A 604 15.13 3.68 -18.02
C THR A 604 15.24 2.50 -17.06
N LEU A 605 14.29 1.57 -17.14
CA LEU A 605 14.23 0.35 -16.34
C LEU A 605 15.00 -0.81 -16.99
N PRO A 606 15.33 -1.85 -16.19
CA PRO A 606 15.79 -3.14 -16.71
C PRO A 606 14.85 -3.70 -17.79
N VAL A 607 15.40 -4.47 -18.72
CA VAL A 607 14.65 -5.01 -19.88
C VAL A 607 13.57 -6.02 -19.50
N ASP A 608 13.62 -6.58 -18.28
CA ASP A 608 12.60 -7.47 -17.73
C ASP A 608 11.45 -6.74 -17.02
N ALA A 609 11.52 -5.41 -16.92
CA ALA A 609 10.41 -4.58 -16.45
C ALA A 609 9.41 -4.31 -17.58
N ASN A 610 8.13 -4.53 -17.31
CA ASN A 610 7.05 -4.38 -18.29
C ASN A 610 6.17 -3.13 -18.08
N SER A 611 6.40 -2.40 -16.99
CA SER A 611 5.57 -1.30 -16.50
C SER A 611 6.42 -0.28 -15.75
N GLY A 612 5.84 0.89 -15.46
CA GLY A 612 6.44 1.87 -14.53
C GLY A 612 6.67 1.28 -13.14
N VAL A 613 7.35 2.01 -12.26
CA VAL A 613 7.59 1.58 -10.88
C VAL A 613 7.38 2.74 -9.90
N HIS A 614 7.25 2.39 -8.62
CA HIS A 614 7.13 3.34 -7.52
C HIS A 614 8.40 4.21 -7.38
N SER A 615 8.29 5.31 -6.63
CA SER A 615 9.39 6.22 -6.32
C SER A 615 9.53 6.50 -4.82
N LEU A 616 10.70 7.02 -4.43
CA LEU A 616 11.03 7.49 -3.07
C LEU A 616 10.33 8.81 -2.70
N THR A 617 9.40 9.30 -3.53
CA THR A 617 8.77 10.60 -3.30
C THR A 617 7.94 10.56 -2.02
N ASP A 618 8.24 11.46 -1.07
CA ASP A 618 7.37 11.68 0.09
C ASP A 618 5.96 12.04 -0.38
N VAL A 619 4.94 11.44 0.23
CA VAL A 619 3.54 11.61 -0.19
C VAL A 619 2.77 12.52 0.75
N PRO A 620 1.83 13.32 0.24
CA PRO A 620 1.09 14.28 1.05
C PRO A 620 0.12 13.58 2.00
N VAL A 621 -0.15 14.24 3.13
CA VAL A 621 -1.15 13.84 4.12
C VAL A 621 -2.06 15.03 4.38
N PHE A 622 -3.34 14.90 4.10
CA PHE A 622 -4.35 15.91 4.42
C PHE A 622 -5.18 15.43 5.61
N ALA A 623 -5.38 16.28 6.62
CA ALA A 623 -6.23 15.94 7.77
C ALA A 623 -7.29 17.02 8.07
N LYS A 624 -8.49 16.58 8.46
CA LYS A 624 -9.61 17.41 8.89
C LYS A 624 -10.38 16.73 10.03
N GLY A 625 -10.76 17.49 11.05
CA GLY A 625 -11.55 17.00 12.19
C GLY A 625 -10.73 16.99 13.49
N PRO A 626 -11.16 16.24 14.51
CA PRO A 626 -10.40 16.10 15.76
C PRO A 626 -8.96 15.64 15.49
N CYS A 627 -8.00 16.18 16.24
CA CYS A 627 -6.57 15.86 16.14
C CYS A 627 -5.89 16.15 14.80
N GLN A 628 -6.53 16.90 13.89
CA GLN A 628 -5.96 17.22 12.58
C GLN A 628 -4.56 17.85 12.68
N GLU A 629 -4.25 18.58 13.76
CA GLU A 629 -2.96 19.23 14.00
C GLU A 629 -1.77 18.26 14.07
N LEU A 630 -2.02 16.99 14.43
CA LEU A 630 -1.00 15.94 14.51
C LEU A 630 -0.39 15.58 13.14
N PHE A 631 -1.10 15.89 12.05
CA PHE A 631 -0.72 15.55 10.68
C PHE A 631 0.00 16.69 9.96
N SER A 632 0.57 17.66 10.69
CA SER A 632 1.36 18.76 10.11
C SER A 632 2.86 18.44 10.11
N GLY A 633 3.59 18.94 9.10
CA GLY A 633 5.04 18.75 9.00
C GLY A 633 5.45 17.56 8.11
N VAL A 634 6.63 17.01 8.38
CA VAL A 634 7.21 15.88 7.64
C VAL A 634 7.62 14.80 8.65
N TYR A 635 7.10 13.59 8.48
CA TYR A 635 7.21 12.52 9.47
C TYR A 635 7.30 11.14 8.79
N ASN A 636 7.49 10.09 9.56
CA ASN A 636 7.58 8.73 9.04
C ASN A 636 6.16 8.15 8.79
N SER A 637 5.98 7.25 7.83
CA SER A 637 4.67 6.63 7.57
C SER A 637 4.05 5.96 8.81
N VAL A 638 4.88 5.44 9.72
CA VAL A 638 4.40 4.84 10.99
C VAL A 638 3.74 5.86 11.90
N ASP A 639 4.07 7.14 11.79
CA ASP A 639 3.48 8.20 12.62
C ASP A 639 1.99 8.40 12.31
N ILE A 640 1.53 8.04 11.11
CA ILE A 640 0.10 8.08 10.75
C ILE A 640 -0.70 7.13 11.64
N PHE A 641 -0.19 5.91 11.88
CA PHE A 641 -0.81 4.97 12.82
C PHE A 641 -0.91 5.57 14.22
N TYR A 642 0.20 6.13 14.74
CA TYR A 642 0.23 6.70 16.09
C TYR A 642 -0.69 7.91 16.24
N ASN A 643 -0.75 8.77 15.23
CA ASN A 643 -1.65 9.93 15.23
C ASN A 643 -3.13 9.50 15.22
N MET A 644 -3.49 8.48 14.43
CA MET A 644 -4.85 7.91 14.45
C MET A 644 -5.15 7.22 15.78
N ALA A 645 -4.19 6.47 16.33
CA ALA A 645 -4.32 5.78 17.60
C ALA A 645 -4.48 6.74 18.79
N GLU A 646 -3.75 7.85 18.79
CA GLU A 646 -3.93 8.95 19.74
C GLU A 646 -5.35 9.50 19.64
N CYS A 647 -5.80 9.82 18.42
CA CYS A 647 -7.11 10.44 18.26
C CYS A 647 -8.27 9.52 18.67
N LEU A 648 -8.12 8.22 18.43
CA LEU A 648 -9.07 7.19 18.85
C LEU A 648 -8.92 6.77 20.33
N GLY A 649 -7.93 7.28 21.06
CA GLY A 649 -7.67 6.90 22.46
C GLY A 649 -7.34 5.41 22.61
N LEU A 650 -6.51 4.86 21.72
CA LEU A 650 -6.22 3.41 21.68
C LEU A 650 -5.16 2.95 22.67
N SER A 651 -4.42 3.88 23.27
CA SER A 651 -3.37 3.59 24.24
C SER A 651 -3.91 2.90 25.49
N GLU A 652 -3.27 1.79 25.88
CA GLU A 652 -3.52 1.07 27.11
C GLU A 652 -2.30 1.13 28.01
N THR A 653 -2.29 2.15 28.85
CA THR A 653 -1.31 2.26 29.92
C THR A 653 -1.80 1.48 31.14
N ASN A 654 -0.90 0.74 31.79
CA ASN A 654 -1.19 0.15 33.10
C ASN A 654 -1.24 1.26 34.17
N VAL A 655 -2.26 2.11 34.13
CA VAL A 655 -2.61 2.95 35.28
C VAL A 655 -3.57 2.13 36.12
N CYS A 656 -2.99 1.35 37.04
CA CYS A 656 -3.71 0.75 38.17
C CYS A 656 -4.39 1.84 39.01
#